data_AF-A0AAD0NG46-F1
#
_entry.id   AF-A0AAD0NG46-F1
#
_cell.length_a   1.000
_cell.length_b   1.000
_cell.length_c   1.000
_cell.angle_alpha   90.00
_cell.angle_beta   90.00
_cell.angle_gamma   90.00
#
_symmetry.space_group_name_H-M   'P 1'
#
loop_
_entity.id
_entity.type
_entity.pdbx_description
1 polymer ?
#
loop_
_entity_poly.entity_id
_entity_poly.type
_entity_poly.pdbx_seq_one_letter_code
_entity_poly.pdbx_strand_id
1 'polypeptide(L)'
;MTDQLPGQESQNLRAKLGTILRTYQHARSEVSFGGENEVADVFRELKEGVERLAIVAGNEHLKVVASYGKGNWATIPWLSILDRRETTTTQRGVYVVYLFSEAGDGVYLTLAQGVTEFESLHRKEAVRKLNDRADGIRALIPSLADAGFDLSSGIDLRSSGSKARMYEASTIAFKYYGVDELPSDQSLIVDLEAALQAYGAVVDAHSDRVAPRLDRRIALVGTWQTISRDYGSVLEGIDSNGGWASGWTFRLREGVRDELSSGFTLYINGGKRQIVAKARVGMLRCAPSADGIANPWPSLPGTYDEGNRFNDSANGAYKTWFKLEAIEFITPFPVEELELLDGFSTPNSVVNQNAFGYVYERIKDSWLGDDESQDAARVEASSAPVELEVDLDMSWLAAETLLAEGELSSMIDCLRGSQPQLILAGPPGTSKTWVAQKLATYLTRARKGAVRLVQFHPSYTYEAFIEGLRPVAGPSGVSFDVKAGVVLQIVSDMRKAGHLNDPDHPYVIIMDEANRANLPRVMGELLYLLEYRDQAISLQLSKEFKLPSNLMFIATMNTADRSIRSIDAAMRRRFEIFELAPDADVLERYFNSRALPSEAVVEGLSRLNDHLTRDLDRHHTIGHSFFMRNDMSPKVLREVWKRKLLPLIEEYYYDQPDGIGALSVNQLWPDYAD
;
A
#
# COMPACT_ATOMS: atom_id res chain seq x y z
N MET A 1 -58.70 -9.53 5.02
CA MET A 1 -57.95 -9.41 3.75
C MET A 1 -56.79 -8.48 4.04
N THR A 2 -55.56 -8.90 4.25
CA THR A 2 -54.89 -10.20 4.21
C THR A 2 -53.67 -10.00 5.12
N ASP A 3 -53.43 -10.91 6.07
CA ASP A 3 -52.22 -10.93 6.90
C ASP A 3 -50.98 -10.88 6.01
N GLN A 4 -50.16 -9.84 6.13
CA GLN A 4 -48.81 -9.82 5.58
C GLN A 4 -47.87 -10.39 6.64
N LEU A 5 -47.32 -11.57 6.34
CA LEU A 5 -46.31 -12.24 7.15
C LEU A 5 -45.04 -11.37 7.28
N PRO A 6 -44.41 -11.30 8.47
CA PRO A 6 -43.16 -10.59 8.67
C PRO A 6 -42.04 -11.34 7.94
N GLY A 7 -41.60 -10.78 6.81
CA GLY A 7 -40.60 -11.36 5.94
C GLY A 7 -40.54 -10.75 4.53
N GLN A 8 -41.55 -9.98 4.11
CA GLN A 8 -41.61 -9.39 2.77
C GLN A 8 -41.06 -7.96 2.62
N GLU A 9 -40.60 -7.29 3.68
CA GLU A 9 -40.00 -5.94 3.56
C GLU A 9 -38.59 -5.94 2.93
N SER A 10 -37.96 -7.11 2.75
CA SER A 10 -36.48 -7.18 2.72
C SER A 10 -35.78 -6.90 1.38
N GLN A 11 -36.44 -6.80 0.22
CA GLN A 11 -35.69 -6.82 -1.07
C GLN A 11 -36.20 -5.90 -2.20
N ASN A 12 -36.99 -4.87 -1.89
CA ASN A 12 -37.75 -3.97 -2.81
C ASN A 12 -36.98 -3.34 -4.02
N LEU A 13 -36.41 -4.17 -4.90
CA LEU A 13 -35.48 -3.85 -6.00
C LEU A 13 -36.21 -3.08 -7.09
N ARG A 14 -37.40 -3.56 -7.48
CA ARG A 14 -38.27 -2.93 -8.46
C ARG A 14 -38.61 -1.50 -8.05
N ALA A 15 -39.00 -1.30 -6.80
CA ALA A 15 -39.35 0.04 -6.31
C ALA A 15 -38.13 0.96 -6.37
N LYS A 16 -36.96 0.51 -5.89
CA LYS A 16 -35.73 1.32 -5.87
C LYS A 16 -35.25 1.68 -7.28
N LEU A 17 -35.22 0.71 -8.20
CA LEU A 17 -34.91 0.97 -9.63
C LEU A 17 -35.89 1.99 -10.23
N GLY A 18 -37.19 1.82 -9.96
CA GLY A 18 -38.21 2.74 -10.45
C GLY A 18 -38.11 4.14 -9.86
N THR A 19 -37.76 4.26 -8.58
CA THR A 19 -37.55 5.57 -7.95
C THR A 19 -36.35 6.27 -8.58
N ILE A 20 -35.21 5.59 -8.76
CA ILE A 20 -34.04 6.17 -9.45
C ILE A 20 -34.43 6.68 -10.84
N LEU A 21 -35.09 5.87 -11.65
CA LEU A 21 -35.47 6.24 -13.02
C LEU A 21 -36.36 7.50 -13.06
N ARG A 22 -37.26 7.67 -12.08
CA ARG A 22 -38.18 8.82 -12.01
C ARG A 22 -37.56 10.08 -11.41
N THR A 23 -36.66 9.96 -10.43
CA THR A 23 -36.16 11.11 -9.68
C THR A 23 -34.80 11.63 -10.15
N TYR A 24 -33.99 10.78 -10.80
CA TYR A 24 -32.60 11.10 -11.13
C TYR A 24 -32.45 12.32 -12.06
N GLN A 25 -33.29 12.42 -13.10
CA GLN A 25 -33.22 13.53 -14.05
C GLN A 25 -33.48 14.88 -13.37
N HIS A 26 -34.55 14.95 -12.58
CA HIS A 26 -34.89 16.15 -11.81
C HIS A 26 -33.78 16.50 -10.82
N ALA A 27 -33.24 15.50 -10.10
CA ALA A 27 -32.13 15.72 -9.18
C ALA A 27 -30.90 16.28 -9.90
N ARG A 28 -30.58 15.77 -11.09
CA ARG A 28 -29.44 16.23 -11.89
C ARG A 28 -29.60 17.66 -12.42
N SER A 29 -30.82 18.11 -12.72
CA SER A 29 -31.06 19.46 -13.27
C SER A 29 -31.33 20.52 -12.21
N GLU A 30 -32.07 20.18 -11.15
CA GLU A 30 -32.60 21.15 -10.18
C GLU A 30 -31.94 21.10 -8.80
N VAL A 31 -31.22 20.02 -8.45
CA VAL A 31 -30.65 19.82 -7.11
C VAL A 31 -29.13 19.96 -7.14
N SER A 32 -28.56 20.74 -6.22
CA SER A 32 -27.12 20.81 -6.05
C SER A 32 -26.56 19.47 -5.59
N PHE A 33 -25.47 19.00 -6.21
CA PHE A 33 -24.85 17.69 -5.90
C PHE A 33 -24.41 17.53 -4.43
N GLY A 34 -24.21 18.63 -3.68
CA GLY A 34 -23.90 18.59 -2.25
C GLY A 34 -25.15 18.75 -1.37
N GLY A 35 -25.37 17.81 -0.45
CA GLY A 35 -26.48 17.79 0.52
C GLY A 35 -27.17 16.43 0.63
N GLU A 36 -28.04 16.24 1.64
CA GLU A 36 -28.99 15.12 1.70
C GLU A 36 -29.88 15.17 0.45
N ASN A 37 -29.87 14.09 -0.34
CA ASN A 37 -30.71 13.98 -1.51
C ASN A 37 -31.25 12.55 -1.62
N GLU A 38 -32.53 12.46 -1.95
CA GLU A 38 -33.28 11.20 -2.05
C GLU A 38 -32.66 10.20 -3.03
N VAL A 39 -31.94 10.69 -4.06
CA VAL A 39 -31.26 9.83 -5.03
C VAL A 39 -30.10 9.06 -4.38
N ALA A 40 -29.29 9.69 -3.55
CA ALA A 40 -28.20 9.03 -2.84
C ALA A 40 -28.72 7.90 -1.94
N ASP A 41 -29.81 8.18 -1.21
CA ASP A 41 -30.43 7.22 -0.31
C ASP A 41 -30.96 6.01 -1.07
N VAL A 42 -31.67 6.23 -2.18
CA VAL A 42 -32.22 5.14 -2.99
C VAL A 42 -31.11 4.30 -3.64
N PHE A 43 -29.99 4.91 -4.07
CA PHE A 43 -28.84 4.18 -4.60
C PHE A 43 -28.16 3.29 -3.55
N ARG A 44 -28.03 3.78 -2.32
CA ARG A 44 -27.48 3.02 -1.20
C ARG A 44 -28.38 1.86 -0.81
N GLU A 45 -29.65 2.16 -0.68
CA GLU A 45 -30.71 1.19 -0.46
C GLU A 45 -30.77 0.10 -1.53
N LEU A 46 -30.52 0.46 -2.80
CA LEU A 46 -30.43 -0.49 -3.91
C LEU A 46 -29.19 -1.36 -3.79
N LYS A 47 -28.03 -0.75 -3.49
CA LYS A 47 -26.76 -1.46 -3.24
C LYS A 47 -26.93 -2.51 -2.14
N GLU A 48 -27.45 -2.12 -0.98
CA GLU A 48 -27.68 -3.03 0.14
C GLU A 48 -28.67 -4.14 -0.22
N GLY A 49 -29.72 -3.81 -0.99
CA GLY A 49 -30.68 -4.79 -1.49
C GLY A 49 -30.01 -5.87 -2.35
N VAL A 50 -29.09 -5.47 -3.24
CA VAL A 50 -28.32 -6.39 -4.08
C VAL A 50 -27.30 -7.19 -3.25
N GLU A 51 -26.62 -6.57 -2.29
CA GLU A 51 -25.63 -7.24 -1.42
C GLU A 51 -26.24 -8.34 -0.55
N ARG A 52 -27.51 -8.19 -0.16
CA ARG A 52 -28.25 -9.20 0.64
C ARG A 52 -28.78 -10.37 -0.18
N LEU A 53 -28.72 -10.33 -1.50
CA LEU A 53 -29.14 -11.46 -2.33
C LEU A 53 -28.22 -12.65 -2.08
N ALA A 54 -28.79 -13.84 -1.94
CA ALA A 54 -28.05 -15.05 -1.56
C ALA A 54 -26.87 -15.35 -2.50
N ILE A 55 -27.03 -15.11 -3.80
CA ILE A 55 -25.95 -15.32 -4.79
C ILE A 55 -24.78 -14.33 -4.63
N VAL A 56 -25.03 -13.13 -4.09
CA VAL A 56 -24.01 -12.11 -3.86
C VAL A 56 -23.37 -12.30 -2.48
N ALA A 57 -24.19 -12.39 -1.42
CA ALA A 57 -23.73 -12.61 -0.05
C ALA A 57 -22.97 -13.94 0.11
N GLY A 58 -23.34 -14.97 -0.66
CA GLY A 58 -22.71 -16.28 -0.65
C GLY A 58 -21.40 -16.38 -1.45
N ASN A 59 -20.98 -15.32 -2.15
CA ASN A 59 -19.77 -15.32 -2.97
C ASN A 59 -18.78 -14.25 -2.48
N GLU A 60 -17.74 -14.67 -1.77
CA GLU A 60 -16.74 -13.77 -1.16
C GLU A 60 -15.91 -12.97 -2.16
N HIS A 61 -15.88 -13.39 -3.43
CA HIS A 61 -15.16 -12.69 -4.48
C HIS A 61 -15.96 -11.53 -5.06
N LEU A 62 -17.29 -11.54 -4.92
CA LEU A 62 -18.15 -10.49 -5.45
C LEU A 62 -18.17 -9.24 -4.56
N LYS A 63 -18.24 -8.07 -5.19
CA LYS A 63 -18.30 -6.77 -4.55
C LYS A 63 -19.26 -5.87 -5.31
N VAL A 64 -20.25 -5.30 -4.63
CA VAL A 64 -21.19 -4.35 -5.21
C VAL A 64 -20.68 -2.92 -5.01
N VAL A 65 -20.68 -2.12 -6.07
CA VAL A 65 -20.27 -0.71 -6.07
C VAL A 65 -21.30 0.10 -6.86
N ALA A 66 -21.61 1.32 -6.44
CA ALA A 66 -22.53 2.19 -7.17
C ALA A 66 -21.96 3.59 -7.32
N SER A 67 -22.35 4.29 -8.39
CA SER A 67 -21.96 5.68 -8.62
C SER A 67 -23.08 6.46 -9.29
N TYR A 68 -23.46 7.57 -8.68
CA TYR A 68 -24.39 8.56 -9.21
C TYR A 68 -23.74 9.94 -9.45
N GLY A 69 -22.42 10.05 -9.29
CA GLY A 69 -21.63 11.26 -9.51
C GLY A 69 -20.43 11.39 -8.56
N LYS A 70 -19.48 12.29 -8.86
CA LYS A 70 -18.33 12.64 -7.98
C LYS A 70 -18.01 14.14 -8.10
N GLY A 71 -18.51 14.93 -7.16
CA GLY A 71 -18.44 16.40 -7.20
C GLY A 71 -19.42 17.06 -8.17
N ASN A 72 -19.99 16.30 -9.12
CA ASN A 72 -21.11 16.65 -9.99
C ASN A 72 -21.92 15.38 -10.31
N TRP A 73 -23.20 15.54 -10.64
CA TRP A 73 -24.08 14.44 -11.07
C TRP A 73 -23.53 13.70 -12.28
N ALA A 74 -23.59 12.36 -12.25
CA ALA A 74 -23.18 11.55 -13.38
C ALA A 74 -24.18 11.71 -14.55
N THR A 75 -23.66 11.69 -15.78
CA THR A 75 -24.51 11.65 -16.97
C THR A 75 -25.28 10.32 -17.05
N ILE A 76 -24.60 9.23 -16.72
CA ILE A 76 -25.10 7.86 -16.68
C ILE A 76 -24.72 7.31 -15.30
N PRO A 77 -25.64 7.28 -14.33
CA PRO A 77 -25.37 6.64 -13.05
C PRO A 77 -25.43 5.12 -13.22
N TRP A 78 -24.84 4.39 -12.28
CA TRP A 78 -24.70 2.94 -12.40
C TRP A 78 -24.51 2.22 -11.06
N LEU A 79 -24.76 0.91 -11.06
CA LEU A 79 -24.44 -0.02 -9.97
C LEU A 79 -23.74 -1.27 -10.54
N SER A 80 -22.46 -1.48 -10.25
CA SER A 80 -21.67 -2.60 -10.74
C SER A 80 -21.44 -3.67 -9.67
N ILE A 81 -21.25 -4.91 -10.11
CA ILE A 81 -20.89 -6.06 -9.31
C ILE A 81 -19.58 -6.62 -9.89
N LEU A 82 -18.52 -6.57 -9.11
CA LEU A 82 -17.16 -6.90 -9.51
C LEU A 82 -16.73 -8.21 -8.85
N ASP A 83 -16.07 -9.09 -9.59
CA ASP A 83 -15.36 -10.26 -9.05
C ASP A 83 -13.88 -9.91 -8.90
N ARG A 84 -13.38 -9.93 -7.66
CA ARG A 84 -12.01 -9.55 -7.31
C ARG A 84 -10.93 -10.37 -8.01
N ARG A 85 -11.26 -11.57 -8.50
CA ARG A 85 -10.35 -12.42 -9.29
C ARG A 85 -10.12 -11.85 -10.69
N GLU A 86 -11.07 -11.10 -11.24
CA GLU A 86 -11.00 -10.45 -12.55
C GLU A 86 -10.61 -8.97 -12.45
N THR A 87 -11.29 -8.20 -11.58
CA THR A 87 -11.03 -6.77 -11.45
C THR A 87 -11.49 -6.18 -10.12
N THR A 88 -10.84 -5.09 -9.71
CA THR A 88 -11.22 -4.27 -8.55
C THR A 88 -11.72 -2.88 -8.95
N THR A 89 -11.86 -2.60 -10.26
CA THR A 89 -12.26 -1.30 -10.81
C THR A 89 -13.09 -1.48 -12.08
N THR A 90 -13.99 -0.53 -12.39
CA THR A 90 -14.76 -0.52 -13.65
C THR A 90 -13.96 -0.05 -14.87
N GLN A 91 -12.70 0.35 -14.67
CA GLN A 91 -11.79 0.85 -15.72
C GLN A 91 -11.14 -0.27 -16.56
N ARG A 92 -11.03 -1.48 -16.01
CA ARG A 92 -10.40 -2.65 -16.66
C ARG A 92 -11.12 -3.94 -16.26
N GLY A 93 -10.89 -5.01 -17.01
CA GLY A 93 -11.51 -6.32 -16.78
C GLY A 93 -12.99 -6.38 -17.18
N VAL A 94 -13.63 -7.52 -16.93
CA VAL A 94 -15.07 -7.77 -17.15
C VAL A 94 -15.85 -7.61 -15.84
N TYR A 95 -17.10 -7.14 -15.89
CA TYR A 95 -17.98 -6.98 -14.73
C TYR A 95 -19.46 -6.89 -15.09
N VAL A 96 -20.35 -7.16 -14.13
CA VAL A 96 -21.81 -6.96 -14.26
C VAL A 96 -22.17 -5.55 -13.80
N VAL A 97 -23.10 -4.87 -14.47
CA VAL A 97 -23.49 -3.49 -14.14
C VAL A 97 -24.93 -3.17 -14.54
N TYR A 98 -25.66 -2.50 -13.65
CA TYR A 98 -26.87 -1.75 -13.97
C TYR A 98 -26.49 -0.35 -14.48
N LEU A 99 -26.82 -0.05 -15.74
CA LEU A 99 -26.60 1.26 -16.37
C LEU A 99 -27.96 1.96 -16.56
N PHE A 100 -28.15 3.12 -15.94
CA PHE A 100 -29.40 3.89 -16.06
C PHE A 100 -29.31 4.86 -17.23
N SER A 101 -30.35 4.93 -18.07
CA SER A 101 -30.35 5.83 -19.22
C SER A 101 -30.31 7.30 -18.79
N GLU A 102 -29.68 8.16 -19.59
CA GLU A 102 -29.67 9.61 -19.32
C GLU A 102 -31.10 10.20 -19.35
N ALA A 103 -31.99 9.59 -20.13
CA ALA A 103 -33.39 9.98 -20.25
C ALA A 103 -34.24 9.60 -19.02
N GLY A 104 -33.76 8.70 -18.15
CA GLY A 104 -34.55 8.14 -17.05
C GLY A 104 -35.67 7.19 -17.52
N ASP A 105 -35.70 6.82 -18.80
CA ASP A 105 -36.73 5.96 -19.40
C ASP A 105 -36.51 4.46 -19.16
N GLY A 106 -35.32 4.06 -18.70
CA GLY A 106 -35.05 2.66 -18.35
C GLY A 106 -33.63 2.39 -17.86
N VAL A 107 -33.40 1.15 -17.44
CA VAL A 107 -32.14 0.66 -16.90
C VAL A 107 -31.74 -0.64 -17.62
N TYR A 108 -30.45 -0.78 -17.91
CA TYR A 108 -29.87 -1.97 -18.52
C TYR A 108 -29.13 -2.78 -17.46
N LEU A 109 -29.41 -4.08 -17.33
CA LEU A 109 -28.53 -5.03 -16.66
C LEU A 109 -27.56 -5.59 -17.69
N THR A 110 -26.27 -5.32 -17.52
CA THR A 110 -25.26 -5.50 -18.56
C THR A 110 -24.05 -6.27 -18.04
N LEU A 111 -23.52 -7.20 -18.84
CA LEU A 111 -22.15 -7.68 -18.70
C LEU A 111 -21.26 -6.77 -19.57
N ALA A 112 -20.31 -6.08 -18.96
CA ALA A 112 -19.49 -5.04 -19.58
C ALA A 112 -17.99 -5.31 -19.41
N GLN A 113 -17.17 -4.59 -20.18
CA GLN A 113 -15.71 -4.59 -20.07
C GLN A 113 -15.15 -3.18 -19.86
N GLY A 114 -13.99 -3.08 -19.19
CA GLY A 114 -13.28 -1.82 -19.00
C GLY A 114 -12.66 -1.28 -20.30
N VAL A 115 -12.65 0.04 -20.45
CA VAL A 115 -12.22 0.72 -21.68
C VAL A 115 -10.86 1.42 -21.58
N THR A 116 -10.32 1.56 -20.36
CA THR A 116 -9.12 2.37 -20.10
C THR A 116 -7.86 1.80 -20.75
N GLU A 117 -7.78 0.48 -20.92
CA GLU A 117 -6.68 -0.20 -21.63
C GLU A 117 -6.57 0.19 -23.12
N PHE A 118 -7.61 0.81 -23.69
CA PHE A 118 -7.68 1.18 -25.10
C PHE A 118 -7.72 2.70 -25.32
N GLU A 119 -7.58 3.51 -24.26
CA GLU A 119 -7.60 4.98 -24.34
C GLU A 119 -6.44 5.56 -25.18
N SER A 120 -5.31 4.85 -25.27
CA SER A 120 -4.16 5.23 -26.09
C SER A 120 -4.34 4.92 -27.59
N LEU A 121 -5.35 4.14 -27.96
CA LEU A 121 -5.63 3.76 -29.35
C LEU A 121 -6.57 4.76 -30.03
N HIS A 122 -6.47 4.84 -31.35
CA HIS A 122 -7.47 5.60 -32.12
C HIS A 122 -8.87 5.00 -31.93
N ARG A 123 -9.88 5.87 -31.81
CA ARG A 123 -11.27 5.48 -31.46
C ARG A 123 -11.83 4.29 -32.26
N LYS A 124 -11.61 4.25 -33.57
CA LYS A 124 -12.10 3.14 -34.43
C LYS A 124 -11.44 1.81 -34.07
N GLU A 125 -10.17 1.84 -33.71
CA GLU A 125 -9.39 0.66 -33.35
C GLU A 125 -9.73 0.19 -31.93
N ALA A 126 -9.92 1.12 -30.99
CA ALA A 126 -10.41 0.82 -29.64
C ALA A 126 -11.78 0.12 -29.67
N VAL A 127 -12.74 0.66 -30.42
CA VAL A 127 -14.07 0.05 -30.59
C VAL A 127 -13.98 -1.34 -31.23
N ARG A 128 -13.13 -1.51 -32.26
CA ARG A 128 -12.93 -2.83 -32.88
C ARG A 128 -12.38 -3.85 -31.88
N LYS A 129 -11.35 -3.51 -31.11
CA LYS A 129 -10.76 -4.43 -30.12
C LYS A 129 -11.72 -4.77 -28.99
N LEU A 130 -12.52 -3.80 -28.55
CA LEU A 130 -13.58 -4.03 -27.56
C LEU A 130 -14.63 -5.03 -28.10
N ASN A 131 -15.06 -4.86 -29.35
CA ASN A 131 -15.97 -5.80 -30.00
C ASN A 131 -15.35 -7.20 -30.16
N ASP A 132 -14.11 -7.30 -30.61
CA ASP A 132 -13.40 -8.59 -30.75
C ASP A 132 -13.29 -9.32 -29.40
N ARG A 133 -13.01 -8.58 -28.31
CA ARG A 133 -13.00 -9.12 -26.94
C ARG A 133 -14.40 -9.52 -26.47
N ALA A 134 -15.42 -8.71 -26.79
CA ALA A 134 -16.81 -9.03 -26.46
C ALA A 134 -17.26 -10.33 -27.13
N ASP A 135 -16.92 -10.54 -28.40
CA ASP A 135 -17.25 -11.76 -29.15
C ASP A 135 -16.57 -12.99 -28.55
N GLY A 136 -15.30 -12.87 -28.14
CA GLY A 136 -14.60 -13.93 -27.41
C GLY A 136 -15.27 -14.29 -26.08
N ILE A 137 -15.80 -13.30 -25.37
CA ILE A 137 -16.50 -13.52 -24.09
C ILE A 137 -17.90 -14.11 -24.32
N ARG A 138 -18.65 -13.64 -25.33
CA ARG A 138 -19.98 -14.17 -25.70
C ARG A 138 -19.97 -15.68 -25.96
N ALA A 139 -18.88 -16.18 -26.54
CA ALA A 139 -18.69 -17.61 -26.77
C ALA A 139 -18.65 -18.45 -25.48
N LEU A 140 -18.31 -17.85 -24.33
CA LEU A 140 -18.25 -18.50 -23.02
C LEU A 140 -19.61 -18.51 -22.29
N ILE A 141 -20.57 -17.69 -22.73
CA ILE A 141 -21.80 -17.39 -21.98
C ILE A 141 -23.09 -17.57 -22.82
N PRO A 142 -23.24 -18.65 -23.62
CA PRO A 142 -24.42 -18.81 -24.48
C PRO A 142 -25.74 -18.90 -23.67
N SER A 143 -25.68 -19.35 -22.42
CA SER A 143 -26.82 -19.48 -21.52
C SER A 143 -27.50 -18.16 -21.16
N LEU A 144 -26.84 -17.01 -21.35
CA LEU A 144 -27.47 -15.70 -21.11
C LEU A 144 -28.60 -15.39 -22.11
N ALA A 145 -28.52 -15.92 -23.34
CA ALA A 145 -29.59 -15.77 -24.32
C ALA A 145 -30.89 -16.44 -23.85
N ASP A 146 -30.79 -17.61 -23.21
CA ASP A 146 -31.93 -18.34 -22.65
C ASP A 146 -32.59 -17.59 -21.47
N ALA A 147 -31.83 -16.75 -20.77
CA ALA A 147 -32.31 -15.83 -19.75
C ALA A 147 -32.88 -14.51 -20.31
N GLY A 148 -32.96 -14.38 -21.64
CA GLY A 148 -33.52 -13.21 -22.33
C GLY A 148 -32.58 -12.00 -22.40
N PHE A 149 -31.26 -12.21 -22.30
CA PHE A 149 -30.28 -11.16 -22.61
C PHE A 149 -30.01 -11.10 -24.10
N ASP A 150 -29.88 -9.87 -24.60
CA ASP A 150 -29.36 -9.59 -25.94
C ASP A 150 -27.83 -9.66 -25.92
N LEU A 151 -27.26 -10.51 -26.77
CA LEU A 151 -25.81 -10.71 -26.90
C LEU A 151 -25.18 -9.79 -27.96
N SER A 152 -25.85 -8.70 -28.36
CA SER A 152 -25.30 -7.67 -29.24
C SER A 152 -24.70 -6.50 -28.45
N SER A 153 -23.97 -5.62 -29.14
CA SER A 153 -23.36 -4.40 -28.55
C SER A 153 -24.31 -3.18 -28.62
N GLY A 154 -25.62 -3.39 -28.70
CA GLY A 154 -26.61 -2.42 -29.16
C GLY A 154 -27.38 -1.63 -28.09
N ILE A 155 -26.83 -1.42 -26.88
CA ILE A 155 -27.52 -0.57 -25.91
C ILE A 155 -27.61 0.87 -26.43
N ASP A 156 -28.70 1.58 -26.09
CA ASP A 156 -28.83 3.02 -26.33
C ASP A 156 -29.07 3.72 -24.99
N LEU A 157 -28.04 4.41 -24.52
CA LEU A 157 -28.07 5.14 -23.25
C LEU A 157 -28.71 6.53 -23.37
N ARG A 158 -29.27 6.87 -24.54
CA ARG A 158 -29.94 8.13 -24.87
C ARG A 158 -29.05 9.34 -24.65
N SER A 159 -27.76 9.20 -24.94
CA SER A 159 -26.75 10.23 -24.68
C SER A 159 -25.85 10.46 -25.89
N SER A 160 -25.64 11.72 -26.26
CA SER A 160 -24.68 12.10 -27.31
C SER A 160 -23.23 12.19 -26.82
N GLY A 161 -22.98 11.92 -25.55
CA GLY A 161 -21.67 12.06 -24.90
C GLY A 161 -20.64 11.03 -25.36
N SER A 162 -19.36 11.41 -25.38
CA SER A 162 -18.26 10.51 -25.73
C SER A 162 -18.15 9.29 -24.81
N LYS A 163 -18.51 9.44 -23.53
CA LYS A 163 -18.52 8.35 -22.54
C LYS A 163 -19.64 7.34 -22.78
N ALA A 164 -20.82 7.78 -23.19
CA ALA A 164 -21.94 6.88 -23.50
C ALA A 164 -21.59 5.93 -24.65
N ARG A 165 -20.99 6.46 -25.72
CA ARG A 165 -20.50 5.63 -26.85
C ARG A 165 -19.43 4.61 -26.45
N MET A 166 -18.66 4.89 -25.41
CA MET A 166 -17.67 3.94 -24.89
C MET A 166 -18.33 2.85 -24.04
N TYR A 167 -19.38 3.18 -23.27
CA TYR A 167 -20.20 2.18 -22.57
C TYR A 167 -20.98 1.29 -23.55
N GLU A 168 -21.49 1.86 -24.63
CA GLU A 168 -22.13 1.12 -25.73
C GLU A 168 -21.13 0.13 -26.36
N ALA A 169 -19.94 0.61 -26.72
CA ALA A 169 -18.88 -0.22 -27.29
C ALA A 169 -18.29 -1.25 -26.32
N SER A 170 -18.46 -1.07 -25.01
CA SER A 170 -17.97 -2.00 -24.00
C SER A 170 -19.00 -3.05 -23.56
N THR A 171 -20.18 -3.05 -24.18
CA THR A 171 -21.25 -4.00 -23.86
C THR A 171 -21.01 -5.37 -24.46
N ILE A 172 -21.04 -6.40 -23.62
CA ILE A 172 -20.92 -7.80 -24.01
C ILE A 172 -22.31 -8.41 -24.16
N ALA A 173 -23.18 -8.25 -23.15
CA ALA A 173 -24.57 -8.70 -23.16
C ALA A 173 -25.41 -7.78 -22.30
N PHE A 174 -26.69 -7.60 -22.62
CA PHE A 174 -27.57 -6.73 -21.83
C PHE A 174 -29.03 -7.19 -21.81
N LYS A 175 -29.77 -6.73 -20.80
CA LYS A 175 -31.23 -6.82 -20.73
C LYS A 175 -31.79 -5.47 -20.31
N TYR A 176 -32.78 -4.97 -21.03
CA TYR A 176 -33.37 -3.64 -20.80
C TYR A 176 -34.67 -3.73 -20.01
N TYR A 177 -34.85 -2.81 -19.06
CA TYR A 177 -36.09 -2.64 -18.32
C TYR A 177 -36.56 -1.19 -18.43
N GLY A 178 -37.71 -0.99 -19.09
CA GLY A 178 -38.36 0.32 -19.18
C GLY A 178 -38.96 0.74 -17.84
N VAL A 179 -39.01 2.05 -17.57
CA VAL A 179 -39.50 2.62 -16.30
C VAL A 179 -40.94 2.19 -15.96
N ASP A 180 -41.79 2.02 -16.98
CA ASP A 180 -43.19 1.58 -16.85
C ASP A 180 -43.35 0.05 -16.91
N GLU A 181 -42.30 -0.67 -17.31
CA GLU A 181 -42.29 -2.12 -17.56
C GLU A 181 -41.33 -2.87 -16.61
N LEU A 182 -40.92 -2.25 -15.51
CA LEU A 182 -40.02 -2.87 -14.53
C LEU A 182 -40.62 -4.21 -14.04
N PRO A 183 -39.89 -5.34 -14.17
CA PRO A 183 -40.34 -6.65 -13.71
C PRO A 183 -40.53 -6.74 -12.19
N SER A 184 -41.11 -7.85 -11.73
CA SER A 184 -41.17 -8.15 -10.29
C SER A 184 -39.77 -8.38 -9.70
N ASP A 185 -39.61 -8.18 -8.38
CA ASP A 185 -38.34 -8.44 -7.67
C ASP A 185 -37.82 -9.85 -7.95
N GLN A 186 -38.71 -10.86 -7.96
CA GLN A 186 -38.34 -12.23 -8.26
C GLN A 186 -37.74 -12.38 -9.67
N SER A 187 -38.30 -11.70 -10.67
CA SER A 187 -37.76 -11.72 -12.04
C SER A 187 -36.42 -10.99 -12.14
N LEU A 188 -36.28 -9.85 -11.46
CA LEU A 188 -35.03 -9.08 -11.42
C LEU A 188 -33.89 -9.89 -10.77
N ILE A 189 -34.20 -10.64 -9.70
CA ILE A 189 -33.24 -11.50 -9.01
C ILE A 189 -32.82 -12.65 -9.92
N VAL A 190 -33.76 -13.33 -10.59
CA VAL A 190 -33.46 -14.41 -11.55
C VAL A 190 -32.56 -13.92 -12.69
N ASP A 191 -32.85 -12.74 -13.24
CA ASP A 191 -32.06 -12.17 -14.32
C ASP A 191 -30.64 -11.80 -13.86
N LEU A 192 -30.51 -11.26 -12.64
CA LEU A 192 -29.22 -10.97 -12.03
C LEU A 192 -28.42 -12.25 -11.72
N GLU A 193 -29.08 -13.30 -11.25
CA GLU A 193 -28.45 -14.59 -11.01
C GLU A 193 -27.86 -15.18 -12.29
N ALA A 194 -28.62 -15.12 -13.40
CA ALA A 194 -28.13 -15.54 -14.71
C ALA A 194 -26.88 -14.73 -15.15
N ALA A 195 -26.90 -13.41 -14.95
CA ALA A 195 -25.76 -12.55 -15.26
C ALA A 195 -24.51 -12.89 -14.42
N LEU A 196 -24.68 -13.15 -13.12
CA LEU A 196 -23.57 -13.48 -12.22
C LEU A 196 -23.00 -14.89 -12.47
N GLN A 197 -23.84 -15.86 -12.82
CA GLN A 197 -23.37 -17.18 -13.24
C GLN A 197 -22.53 -17.11 -14.52
N ALA A 198 -23.00 -16.37 -15.52
CA ALA A 198 -22.24 -16.12 -16.74
C ALA A 198 -20.94 -15.37 -16.46
N TYR A 199 -20.97 -14.37 -15.58
CA TYR A 199 -19.77 -13.66 -15.17
C TYR A 199 -18.75 -14.59 -14.50
N GLY A 200 -19.18 -15.47 -13.60
CA GLY A 200 -18.30 -16.48 -12.98
C GLY A 200 -17.60 -17.37 -14.00
N ALA A 201 -18.31 -17.82 -15.06
CA ALA A 201 -17.71 -18.61 -16.13
C ALA A 201 -16.61 -17.85 -16.89
N VAL A 202 -16.77 -16.53 -17.08
CA VAL A 202 -15.74 -15.68 -17.69
C VAL A 202 -14.52 -15.56 -16.80
N VAL A 203 -14.73 -15.32 -15.50
CA VAL A 203 -13.65 -15.22 -14.50
C VAL A 203 -12.83 -16.50 -14.43
N ASP A 204 -13.51 -17.66 -14.39
CA ASP A 204 -12.85 -18.96 -14.33
C ASP A 204 -12.08 -19.27 -15.62
N ALA A 205 -12.54 -18.80 -16.79
CA ALA A 205 -11.81 -18.91 -18.05
C ALA A 205 -10.60 -17.95 -18.14
N HIS A 206 -10.58 -16.88 -17.35
CA HIS A 206 -9.50 -15.89 -17.32
C HIS A 206 -8.40 -16.19 -16.30
N SER A 207 -8.60 -17.14 -15.37
CA SER A 207 -7.67 -17.41 -14.26
C SER A 207 -6.25 -17.80 -14.68
N ASP A 208 -6.06 -18.28 -15.93
CA ASP A 208 -4.74 -18.66 -16.48
C ASP A 208 -3.98 -17.47 -17.12
N ARG A 209 -4.57 -16.27 -17.21
CA ARG A 209 -3.93 -15.08 -17.80
C ARG A 209 -3.30 -14.20 -16.71
N VAL A 210 -1.99 -14.41 -16.51
CA VAL A 210 -1.06 -13.70 -15.60
C VAL A 210 -1.29 -12.18 -15.51
N ALA A 211 -1.42 -11.63 -14.29
CA ALA A 211 -1.46 -10.20 -14.00
C ALA A 211 -0.05 -9.51 -14.09
N PRO A 212 0.06 -8.18 -14.35
CA PRO A 212 1.34 -7.51 -14.68
C PRO A 212 2.32 -7.33 -13.50
N ARG A 213 3.64 -7.25 -13.80
CA ARG A 213 4.82 -7.33 -12.90
C ARG A 213 5.03 -6.09 -12.00
N LEU A 214 5.37 -6.33 -10.72
CA LEU A 214 5.42 -5.35 -9.60
C LEU A 214 6.77 -5.36 -8.81
N ASP A 215 7.86 -5.90 -9.36
CA ASP A 215 9.07 -6.30 -8.61
C ASP A 215 10.28 -5.34 -8.69
N ARG A 216 10.12 -4.09 -9.16
CA ARG A 216 11.26 -3.19 -9.44
C ARG A 216 11.19 -1.84 -8.74
N ARG A 217 12.31 -1.40 -8.14
CA ARG A 217 12.41 -0.12 -7.42
C ARG A 217 12.73 1.04 -8.35
N ILE A 218 12.18 2.21 -8.05
CA ILE A 218 12.46 3.46 -8.77
C ILE A 218 13.70 4.15 -8.17
N ALA A 219 14.55 4.67 -9.06
CA ALA A 219 15.69 5.53 -8.75
C ALA A 219 15.66 6.82 -9.60
N LEU A 220 16.41 7.82 -9.15
CA LEU A 220 16.54 9.10 -9.87
C LEU A 220 17.94 9.27 -10.44
N VAL A 221 18.04 10.05 -11.52
CA VAL A 221 19.31 10.53 -12.08
C VAL A 221 19.38 12.04 -11.94
N GLY A 222 20.42 12.54 -11.26
CA GLY A 222 20.72 13.97 -11.09
C GLY A 222 22.11 14.31 -11.63
N THR A 223 22.30 15.55 -12.11
CA THR A 223 23.61 16.02 -12.59
C THR A 223 24.34 16.81 -11.50
N TRP A 224 25.52 16.36 -11.10
CA TRP A 224 26.39 17.04 -10.12
C TRP A 224 27.85 16.99 -10.60
N GLN A 225 28.24 17.96 -11.44
CA GLN A 225 29.54 17.95 -12.12
C GLN A 225 30.75 18.12 -11.19
N THR A 226 30.55 18.76 -10.05
CA THR A 226 31.61 19.02 -9.05
C THR A 226 31.73 17.93 -8.00
N ILE A 227 31.02 16.80 -8.16
CA ILE A 227 30.96 15.76 -7.14
C ILE A 227 32.35 15.22 -6.74
N SER A 228 33.30 15.11 -7.66
CA SER A 228 34.69 14.69 -7.35
C SER A 228 35.42 15.61 -6.38
N ARG A 229 35.09 16.91 -6.36
CA ARG A 229 35.66 17.87 -5.42
C ARG A 229 34.83 17.94 -4.13
N ASP A 230 33.51 17.86 -4.27
CA ASP A 230 32.59 18.06 -3.15
C ASP A 230 32.49 16.79 -2.27
N TYR A 231 32.84 15.61 -2.80
CA TYR A 231 32.67 14.29 -2.16
C TYR A 231 33.23 14.21 -0.74
N GLY A 232 34.46 14.67 -0.52
CA GLY A 232 35.09 14.61 0.81
C GLY A 232 34.28 15.36 1.87
N SER A 233 33.83 16.57 1.55
CA SER A 233 32.98 17.37 2.45
C SER A 233 31.58 16.78 2.64
N VAL A 234 31.02 16.16 1.59
CA VAL A 234 29.71 15.50 1.66
C VAL A 234 29.80 14.29 2.58
N LEU A 235 30.84 13.46 2.41
CA LEU A 235 31.07 12.27 3.20
C LEU A 235 31.34 12.63 4.66
N GLU A 236 32.25 13.57 4.93
CA GLU A 236 32.53 14.06 6.28
C GLU A 236 31.26 14.66 6.93
N GLY A 237 30.45 15.37 6.16
CA GLY A 237 29.19 15.92 6.63
C GLY A 237 28.17 14.83 7.00
N ILE A 238 28.06 13.77 6.19
CA ILE A 238 27.22 12.60 6.48
C ILE A 238 27.72 11.88 7.73
N ASP A 239 29.02 11.58 7.80
CA ASP A 239 29.63 10.82 8.89
C ASP A 239 29.54 11.58 10.22
N SER A 240 29.76 12.89 10.21
CA SER A 240 29.79 13.71 11.41
C SER A 240 28.41 14.17 11.88
N ASN A 241 27.44 14.31 10.96
CA ASN A 241 26.14 14.93 11.27
C ASN A 241 24.92 14.03 10.96
N GLY A 242 25.15 12.79 10.51
CA GLY A 242 24.08 11.86 10.15
C GLY A 242 23.30 12.23 8.88
N GLY A 243 23.90 13.08 8.03
CA GLY A 243 23.39 13.36 6.70
C GLY A 243 23.94 14.65 6.06
N TRP A 244 23.71 14.79 4.75
CA TRP A 244 24.04 15.99 3.99
C TRP A 244 22.81 16.55 3.28
N ALA A 245 22.56 17.86 3.42
CA ALA A 245 21.45 18.52 2.76
C ALA A 245 21.84 18.93 1.32
N SER A 246 21.25 18.26 0.33
CA SER A 246 21.48 18.50 -1.10
C SER A 246 20.28 19.19 -1.74
N GLY A 247 20.45 20.42 -2.21
CA GLY A 247 19.40 21.21 -2.86
C GLY A 247 19.40 21.06 -4.39
N TRP A 248 18.20 20.91 -4.98
CA TRP A 248 17.93 20.75 -6.41
C TRP A 248 16.80 21.69 -6.85
N THR A 249 16.81 22.16 -8.09
CA THR A 249 15.79 23.09 -8.64
C THR A 249 14.69 22.41 -9.45
N PHE A 250 14.56 21.09 -9.33
CA PHE A 250 13.66 20.30 -10.17
C PHE A 250 12.45 19.79 -9.39
N ARG A 251 11.28 19.80 -10.03
CA ARG A 251 10.05 19.20 -9.48
C ARG A 251 10.07 17.68 -9.68
N LEU A 252 9.63 16.94 -8.67
CA LEU A 252 9.29 15.51 -8.80
C LEU A 252 7.93 15.35 -9.48
N ARG A 253 7.86 14.49 -10.51
CA ARG A 253 6.63 14.19 -11.26
C ARG A 253 5.62 13.44 -10.39
N GLU A 254 4.34 13.71 -10.61
CA GLU A 254 3.23 13.03 -9.94
C GLU A 254 3.11 11.60 -10.47
N GLY A 255 2.88 10.64 -9.57
CA GLY A 255 2.81 9.20 -9.88
C GLY A 255 3.93 8.33 -9.28
N VAL A 256 5.07 8.91 -8.91
CA VAL A 256 6.22 8.17 -8.32
C VAL A 256 6.65 8.72 -6.95
N ARG A 257 5.99 9.77 -6.47
CA ARG A 257 6.36 10.49 -5.26
C ARG A 257 6.24 9.60 -4.01
N ASP A 258 5.21 8.75 -3.96
CA ASP A 258 4.97 7.87 -2.83
C ASP A 258 6.01 6.75 -2.77
N GLU A 259 6.40 6.21 -3.92
CA GLU A 259 7.47 5.20 -4.03
C GLU A 259 8.86 5.76 -3.70
N LEU A 260 9.13 7.03 -4.06
CA LEU A 260 10.37 7.72 -3.69
C LEU A 260 10.36 8.18 -2.21
N SER A 261 9.23 8.11 -1.50
CA SER A 261 9.15 8.56 -0.11
C SER A 261 9.72 7.55 0.90
N SER A 262 9.86 6.28 0.52
CA SER A 262 10.50 5.21 1.31
C SER A 262 12.04 5.19 1.21
N GLY A 263 12.61 6.24 0.63
CA GLY A 263 14.03 6.39 0.34
C GLY A 263 14.47 5.60 -0.88
N PHE A 264 15.35 6.20 -1.67
CA PHE A 264 15.70 5.73 -3.02
C PHE A 264 17.16 6.02 -3.35
N THR A 265 17.61 5.47 -4.47
CA THR A 265 18.95 5.75 -5.02
C THR A 265 18.90 6.95 -5.95
N LEU A 266 19.81 7.90 -5.71
CA LEU A 266 20.12 8.99 -6.61
C LEU A 266 21.43 8.68 -7.33
N TYR A 267 21.35 8.32 -8.60
CA TYR A 267 22.51 8.21 -9.47
C TYR A 267 23.00 9.59 -9.89
N ILE A 268 24.30 9.80 -9.77
CA ILE A 268 24.94 11.09 -10.02
C ILE A 268 25.66 11.04 -11.37
N ASN A 269 25.12 11.77 -12.34
CA ASN A 269 25.82 12.08 -13.58
C ASN A 269 26.89 13.16 -13.31
N GLY A 270 28.16 12.77 -13.37
CA GLY A 270 29.32 13.66 -13.20
C GLY A 270 29.61 14.53 -14.43
N GLY A 271 28.91 14.30 -15.55
CA GLY A 271 29.13 14.97 -16.83
C GLY A 271 29.31 13.96 -17.96
N LYS A 272 29.18 14.42 -19.21
CA LYS A 272 29.30 13.58 -20.42
C LYS A 272 28.40 12.32 -20.41
N ARG A 273 27.25 12.38 -19.72
CA ARG A 273 26.28 11.27 -19.56
C ARG A 273 26.89 10.04 -18.89
N GLN A 274 27.84 10.24 -17.97
CA GLN A 274 28.47 9.20 -17.18
C GLN A 274 27.97 9.27 -15.74
N ILE A 275 27.40 8.17 -15.25
CA ILE A 275 27.12 7.97 -13.84
C ILE A 275 28.45 7.64 -13.16
N VAL A 276 28.83 8.44 -12.17
CA VAL A 276 30.13 8.32 -11.49
C VAL A 276 29.98 8.01 -10.00
N ALA A 277 28.84 8.34 -9.41
CA ALA A 277 28.55 8.14 -8.01
C ALA A 277 27.08 7.80 -7.81
N LYS A 278 26.75 7.24 -6.66
CA LYS A 278 25.37 7.07 -6.20
C LYS A 278 25.24 7.60 -4.77
N ALA A 279 24.07 8.12 -4.44
CA ALA A 279 23.73 8.54 -3.09
C ALA A 279 22.43 7.88 -2.62
N ARG A 280 22.37 7.52 -1.34
CA ARG A 280 21.14 7.08 -0.68
C ARG A 280 20.40 8.31 -0.20
N VAL A 281 19.19 8.53 -0.71
CA VAL A 281 18.29 9.56 -0.22
C VAL A 281 17.33 8.94 0.77
N GLY A 282 17.44 9.31 2.04
CA GLY A 282 16.53 8.81 3.08
C GLY A 282 15.31 9.70 3.29
N MET A 283 15.43 10.99 3.02
CA MET A 283 14.32 11.94 3.12
C MET A 283 14.36 12.95 1.98
N LEU A 284 13.17 13.37 1.53
CA LEU A 284 13.01 14.45 0.56
C LEU A 284 12.02 15.52 1.06
N ARG A 285 12.20 16.74 0.60
CA ARG A 285 11.26 17.86 0.73
C ARG A 285 11.19 18.59 -0.60
N CYS A 286 10.00 18.96 -1.07
CA CYS A 286 9.80 19.65 -2.34
C CYS A 286 8.73 20.73 -2.19
N ALA A 287 8.99 21.95 -2.68
CA ALA A 287 8.01 23.03 -2.69
C ALA A 287 8.21 24.05 -3.82
N PRO A 288 7.18 24.86 -4.14
CA PRO A 288 7.30 25.98 -5.07
C PRO A 288 8.29 27.05 -4.56
N SER A 289 9.06 27.69 -5.46
CA SER A 289 10.13 28.65 -5.12
C SER A 289 9.66 30.09 -4.88
N ALA A 290 8.36 30.39 -5.04
CA ALA A 290 7.82 31.69 -4.60
C ALA A 290 8.01 31.92 -3.08
N ASP A 291 8.08 30.84 -2.30
CA ASP A 291 8.29 30.88 -0.84
C ASP A 291 9.68 30.37 -0.40
N GLY A 292 10.58 30.07 -1.35
CA GLY A 292 11.96 29.65 -1.12
C GLY A 292 12.17 28.73 0.09
N ILE A 293 11.96 27.41 -0.04
CA ILE A 293 12.32 26.49 1.06
C ILE A 293 13.83 26.58 1.30
N ALA A 294 14.21 27.25 2.39
CA ALA A 294 15.53 27.16 2.98
C ALA A 294 15.84 25.70 3.32
N ASN A 295 17.13 25.36 3.49
CA ASN A 295 17.54 24.01 3.88
C ASN A 295 16.64 23.49 5.03
N PRO A 296 15.83 22.43 4.79
CA PRO A 296 14.91 21.88 5.79
C PRO A 296 15.62 21.28 7.00
N TRP A 297 16.93 21.08 6.88
CA TRP A 297 17.81 20.56 7.90
C TRP A 297 18.96 21.56 8.16
N PRO A 298 18.70 22.70 8.81
CA PRO A 298 19.69 23.76 9.01
C PRO A 298 20.88 23.34 9.88
N SER A 299 20.72 22.26 10.66
CA SER A 299 21.80 21.63 11.43
C SER A 299 22.70 20.71 10.61
N LEU A 300 22.29 20.34 9.38
CA LEU A 300 23.12 19.53 8.51
C LEU A 300 23.98 20.43 7.62
N PRO A 301 25.26 20.08 7.41
CA PRO A 301 26.04 20.68 6.35
C PRO A 301 25.38 20.34 5.00
N GLY A 302 25.58 21.21 4.02
CA GLY A 302 24.84 21.11 2.78
C GLY A 302 25.35 22.03 1.70
N THR A 303 24.74 21.91 0.52
CA THR A 303 24.98 22.86 -0.56
C THR A 303 24.57 24.27 -0.10
N TYR A 304 25.53 25.19 0.01
CA TYR A 304 25.26 26.60 0.30
C TYR A 304 24.36 27.20 -0.79
N ASP A 305 23.42 28.05 -0.39
CA ASP A 305 22.54 28.82 -1.28
C ASP A 305 23.34 29.96 -1.95
N GLU A 306 24.43 29.62 -2.64
CA GLU A 306 25.22 30.58 -3.40
C GLU A 306 24.44 30.93 -4.67
N GLY A 307 23.90 32.16 -4.66
CA GLY A 307 22.92 32.73 -5.58
C GLY A 307 23.32 32.88 -7.05
N ASN A 308 24.06 31.94 -7.63
CA ASN A 308 24.36 31.88 -9.07
C ASN A 308 24.12 30.50 -9.71
N ARG A 309 23.65 29.48 -8.98
CA ARG A 309 23.15 28.22 -9.58
C ARG A 309 21.67 28.27 -9.97
N PHE A 310 20.96 29.33 -9.57
CA PHE A 310 19.51 29.42 -9.64
C PHE A 310 19.08 30.37 -10.74
N ASN A 311 18.80 29.84 -11.93
CA ASN A 311 18.15 30.61 -12.99
C ASN A 311 16.63 30.43 -12.86
N ASP A 312 16.00 31.32 -12.09
CA ASP A 312 14.57 31.29 -11.70
C ASP A 312 13.58 31.48 -12.87
N SER A 313 14.05 31.62 -14.11
CA SER A 313 13.24 32.17 -15.21
C SER A 313 12.57 31.15 -16.14
N ALA A 314 12.85 29.84 -16.06
CA ALA A 314 12.44 28.90 -17.12
C ALA A 314 11.35 27.86 -16.77
N ASN A 315 11.19 27.42 -15.52
CA ASN A 315 10.40 26.19 -15.22
C ASN A 315 9.38 26.28 -14.08
N GLY A 316 9.02 27.50 -13.67
CA GLY A 316 8.12 27.69 -12.54
C GLY A 316 8.74 27.13 -11.26
N ALA A 317 9.81 27.77 -10.77
CA ALA A 317 10.09 27.89 -9.36
C ALA A 317 9.75 26.65 -8.50
N TYR A 318 10.59 25.61 -8.44
CA TYR A 318 10.51 24.55 -7.41
C TYR A 318 11.89 24.30 -6.79
N LYS A 319 11.92 24.05 -5.48
CA LYS A 319 13.13 23.62 -4.75
C LYS A 319 12.87 22.25 -4.13
N THR A 320 13.71 21.28 -4.45
CA THR A 320 13.70 19.91 -3.93
C THR A 320 14.97 19.68 -3.13
N TRP A 321 14.83 19.39 -1.84
CA TRP A 321 15.91 19.06 -0.94
C TRP A 321 15.94 17.57 -0.66
N PHE A 322 17.12 16.97 -0.75
CA PHE A 322 17.39 15.60 -0.36
C PHE A 322 18.29 15.58 0.87
N LYS A 323 17.92 14.77 1.87
CA LYS A 323 18.84 14.36 2.92
C LYS A 323 19.57 13.13 2.42
N LEU A 324 20.83 13.31 2.05
CA LEU A 324 21.71 12.21 1.68
C LEU A 324 22.16 11.53 2.97
N GLU A 325 22.02 10.21 3.04
CA GLU A 325 22.40 9.39 4.19
C GLU A 325 23.63 8.53 3.91
N ALA A 326 23.93 8.32 2.63
CA ALA A 326 25.16 7.71 2.18
C ALA A 326 25.51 8.23 0.78
N ILE A 327 26.79 8.22 0.45
CA ILE A 327 27.29 8.52 -0.89
C ILE A 327 28.51 7.66 -1.17
N GLU A 328 28.62 7.15 -2.39
CA GLU A 328 29.80 6.41 -2.84
C GLU A 328 30.14 6.73 -4.30
N PHE A 329 31.43 6.74 -4.62
CA PHE A 329 31.86 6.62 -6.00
C PHE A 329 31.66 5.19 -6.48
N ILE A 330 31.20 5.05 -7.71
CA ILE A 330 31.04 3.76 -8.37
C ILE A 330 31.88 3.74 -9.65
N THR A 331 32.16 2.54 -10.17
CA THR A 331 32.82 2.42 -11.47
C THR A 331 31.99 3.16 -12.52
N PRO A 332 32.55 4.18 -13.21
CA PRO A 332 31.77 5.00 -14.11
C PRO A 332 31.12 4.20 -15.24
N PHE A 333 29.86 4.48 -15.54
CA PHE A 333 29.14 3.84 -16.64
C PHE A 333 28.21 4.83 -17.37
N PRO A 334 27.94 4.62 -18.67
CA PRO A 334 27.02 5.44 -19.46
C PRO A 334 25.58 5.36 -18.95
N VAL A 335 24.87 6.48 -18.96
CA VAL A 335 23.46 6.54 -18.51
C VAL A 335 22.53 5.62 -19.30
N GLU A 336 22.90 5.26 -20.53
CA GLU A 336 22.18 4.34 -21.41
C GLU A 336 22.10 2.92 -20.85
N GLU A 337 22.94 2.55 -19.88
CA GLU A 337 22.83 1.28 -19.16
C GLU A 337 21.72 1.27 -18.10
N LEU A 338 21.13 2.43 -17.77
CA LEU A 338 19.99 2.50 -16.86
C LEU A 338 18.70 2.22 -17.63
N GLU A 339 17.86 1.38 -17.06
CA GLU A 339 16.54 1.15 -17.60
C GLU A 339 15.59 2.30 -17.22
N LEU A 340 14.94 2.87 -18.22
CA LEU A 340 14.08 4.03 -18.05
C LEU A 340 12.72 3.64 -17.49
N LEU A 341 12.15 4.52 -16.69
CA LEU A 341 10.76 4.39 -16.26
C LEU A 341 9.82 4.94 -17.35
N ASP A 342 9.01 4.07 -17.93
CA ASP A 342 8.08 4.38 -19.03
C ASP A 342 7.12 5.51 -18.67
N GLY A 343 6.98 6.49 -19.57
CA GLY A 343 6.16 7.70 -19.34
C GLY A 343 6.83 8.78 -18.47
N PHE A 344 7.95 8.47 -17.80
CA PHE A 344 8.67 9.41 -16.94
C PHE A 344 10.01 9.87 -17.51
N SER A 345 10.72 9.03 -18.26
CA SER A 345 11.98 9.40 -18.92
C SER A 345 12.15 8.80 -20.31
N THR A 346 12.96 9.49 -21.12
CA THR A 346 13.39 9.06 -22.46
C THR A 346 14.92 9.06 -22.52
N PRO A 347 15.54 8.40 -23.50
CA PRO A 347 17.01 8.39 -23.64
C PRO A 347 17.60 9.81 -23.72
N ASN A 348 16.86 10.76 -24.29
CA ASN A 348 17.30 12.15 -24.41
C ASN A 348 17.07 12.97 -23.12
N SER A 349 16.06 12.62 -22.31
CA SER A 349 15.67 13.39 -21.13
C SER A 349 16.19 12.86 -19.80
N VAL A 350 16.76 11.64 -19.76
CA VAL A 350 17.26 11.01 -18.52
C VAL A 350 18.44 11.78 -17.90
N VAL A 351 19.22 12.48 -18.72
CA VAL A 351 20.23 13.45 -18.29
C VAL A 351 19.82 14.82 -18.78
N ASN A 352 18.92 15.46 -18.04
CA ASN A 352 18.47 16.82 -18.29
C ASN A 352 19.08 17.76 -17.24
N GLN A 353 19.57 18.93 -17.67
CA GLN A 353 20.04 19.97 -16.74
C GLN A 353 18.89 20.68 -16.00
N ASN A 354 17.65 20.43 -16.42
CA ASN A 354 16.45 21.10 -15.94
C ASN A 354 15.40 20.15 -15.31
N ALA A 355 15.69 18.85 -15.19
CA ALA A 355 14.80 17.86 -14.58
C ALA A 355 15.56 16.60 -14.13
N PHE A 356 15.00 15.85 -13.17
CA PHE A 356 15.49 14.51 -12.84
C PHE A 356 15.20 13.51 -13.96
N GLY A 357 16.12 12.57 -14.18
CA GLY A 357 15.84 11.33 -14.89
C GLY A 357 15.18 10.31 -13.95
N TYR A 358 14.29 9.49 -14.49
CA TYR A 358 13.56 8.45 -13.78
C TYR A 358 13.91 7.10 -14.38
N VAL A 359 14.43 6.21 -13.54
CA VAL A 359 14.96 4.92 -13.95
C VAL A 359 14.55 3.87 -12.93
N TYR A 360 14.67 2.60 -13.30
CA TYR A 360 14.68 1.53 -12.32
C TYR A 360 16.08 1.40 -11.70
N GLU A 361 16.13 1.11 -10.40
CA GLU A 361 17.39 0.87 -9.69
C GLU A 361 18.11 -0.34 -10.30
N ARG A 362 19.42 -0.20 -10.52
CA ARG A 362 20.27 -1.29 -10.99
C ARG A 362 20.60 -2.16 -9.78
N ILE A 363 20.20 -3.43 -9.81
CA ILE A 363 20.32 -4.36 -8.68
C ILE A 363 21.74 -4.38 -8.09
N LYS A 364 22.78 -4.42 -8.94
CA LYS A 364 24.20 -4.42 -8.53
C LYS A 364 24.69 -3.15 -7.84
N ASP A 365 23.92 -2.07 -7.90
CA ASP A 365 24.21 -0.83 -7.20
C ASP A 365 23.20 -0.57 -6.07
N SER A 366 22.35 -1.53 -5.72
CA SER A 366 21.42 -1.36 -4.61
C SER A 366 22.19 -1.17 -3.30
N TRP A 367 21.66 -0.33 -2.41
CA TRP A 367 22.21 -0.14 -1.07
C TRP A 367 21.96 -1.32 -0.14
N LEU A 368 21.15 -2.29 -0.58
CA LEU A 368 21.01 -3.60 0.04
C LEU A 368 22.02 -4.51 -0.68
N GLY A 369 23.18 -4.69 -0.07
CA GLY A 369 24.39 -5.18 -0.75
C GLY A 369 24.26 -6.55 -1.43
N ASP A 370 24.89 -6.63 -2.61
CA ASP A 370 25.41 -7.86 -3.19
C ASP A 370 26.66 -8.27 -2.40
N ASP A 371 26.57 -9.38 -1.67
CA ASP A 371 27.69 -10.04 -1.00
C ASP A 371 28.18 -11.17 -1.92
N GLU A 372 28.89 -10.82 -3.00
CA GLU A 372 29.68 -11.76 -3.79
C GLU A 372 30.83 -11.01 -4.48
N SER A 373 32.07 -11.38 -4.11
CA SER A 373 33.37 -10.98 -4.67
C SER A 373 34.01 -9.66 -4.18
N GLN A 374 34.85 -9.76 -3.15
CA GLN A 374 36.32 -9.67 -3.29
C GLN A 374 36.99 -9.71 -1.92
N ASP A 375 37.67 -10.81 -1.64
CA ASP A 375 38.58 -10.96 -0.51
C ASP A 375 39.99 -10.47 -0.86
N ALA A 376 40.67 -9.96 0.16
CA ALA A 376 42.12 -9.75 0.31
C ALA A 376 42.78 -8.52 -0.35
N ALA A 377 43.12 -7.51 0.48
CA ALA A 377 44.48 -7.34 1.01
C ALA A 377 44.67 -6.05 1.86
N ARG A 378 45.05 -6.26 3.13
CA ARG A 378 45.95 -5.47 4.02
C ARG A 378 45.62 -3.96 4.21
N VAL A 379 45.58 -3.42 5.43
CA VAL A 379 46.71 -3.26 6.37
C VAL A 379 46.16 -2.92 7.77
N GLU A 380 46.75 -3.52 8.81
CA GLU A 380 46.61 -3.16 10.22
C GLU A 380 47.05 -1.70 10.51
N ALA A 381 46.31 -0.97 11.35
CA ALA A 381 46.83 -0.31 12.56
C ALA A 381 45.86 0.77 13.09
N SER A 382 45.36 0.52 14.31
CA SER A 382 45.20 1.49 15.41
C SER A 382 44.76 2.93 15.11
N SER A 383 43.49 3.23 15.40
CA SER A 383 43.13 4.17 16.48
C SER A 383 41.62 4.12 16.70
N ALA A 384 41.20 3.59 17.84
CA ALA A 384 39.79 3.59 18.23
C ALA A 384 39.33 5.03 18.53
N PRO A 385 38.24 5.52 17.91
CA PRO A 385 37.47 6.62 18.47
C PRO A 385 36.59 6.03 19.58
N VAL A 386 36.59 6.70 20.72
CA VAL A 386 35.72 6.40 21.85
C VAL A 386 34.26 6.50 21.39
N GLU A 387 33.62 5.37 21.12
CA GLU A 387 32.16 5.29 20.96
C GLU A 387 31.54 5.71 22.30
N LEU A 388 30.68 6.72 22.28
CA LEU A 388 29.74 6.96 23.37
C LEU A 388 28.84 5.71 23.42
N GLU A 389 29.15 4.77 24.30
CA GLU A 389 28.31 3.62 24.60
C GLU A 389 26.96 4.16 25.08
N VAL A 390 25.96 4.15 24.20
CA VAL A 390 24.57 4.35 24.58
C VAL A 390 24.19 3.12 25.40
N ASP A 391 23.96 3.31 26.70
CA ASP A 391 23.47 2.24 27.55
C ASP A 391 22.05 1.86 27.09
N LEU A 392 21.93 0.70 26.44
CA LEU A 392 20.67 0.18 25.92
C LEU A 392 19.90 -0.51 27.04
N ASP A 393 19.61 0.21 28.12
CA ASP A 393 18.89 -0.29 29.29
C ASP A 393 17.35 -0.21 29.12
N MET A 394 16.60 -0.62 30.15
CA MET A 394 15.13 -0.52 30.10
C MET A 394 14.66 0.93 29.98
N SER A 395 15.39 1.87 30.59
CA SER A 395 15.12 3.30 30.51
C SER A 395 15.22 3.82 29.07
N TRP A 396 16.25 3.41 28.34
CA TRP A 396 16.43 3.71 26.92
C TRP A 396 15.25 3.18 26.11
N LEU A 397 14.89 1.91 26.32
CA LEU A 397 13.79 1.30 25.56
C LEU A 397 12.45 1.97 25.85
N ALA A 398 12.17 2.30 27.11
CA ALA A 398 10.98 3.03 27.52
C ALA A 398 10.97 4.46 26.95
N ALA A 399 12.11 5.16 26.93
CA ALA A 399 12.21 6.49 26.35
C ALA A 399 12.00 6.49 24.83
N GLU A 400 12.54 5.49 24.13
CA GLU A 400 12.44 5.38 22.67
C GLU A 400 11.05 4.93 22.19
N THR A 401 10.39 4.04 22.95
CA THR A 401 9.06 3.51 22.58
C THR A 401 7.91 4.27 23.21
N LEU A 402 8.18 5.01 24.29
CA LEU A 402 7.22 5.71 25.15
C LEU A 402 6.20 4.78 25.86
N LEU A 403 6.38 3.45 25.75
CA LEU A 403 5.54 2.45 26.41
C LEU A 403 5.90 2.32 27.89
N ALA A 404 4.97 1.77 28.68
CA ALA A 404 5.23 1.49 30.09
C ALA A 404 6.25 0.35 30.23
N GLU A 405 7.17 0.48 31.20
CA GLU A 405 8.20 -0.54 31.45
C GLU A 405 7.61 -1.93 31.73
N GLY A 406 6.44 -2.03 32.37
CA GLY A 406 5.77 -3.31 32.62
C GLY A 406 5.36 -4.04 31.34
N GLU A 407 4.89 -3.31 30.33
CA GLU A 407 4.54 -3.88 29.02
C GLU A 407 5.78 -4.35 28.28
N LEU A 408 6.83 -3.51 28.27
CA LEU A 408 8.12 -3.82 27.64
C LEU A 408 8.79 -5.03 28.32
N SER A 409 8.75 -5.10 29.65
CA SER A 409 9.26 -6.25 30.42
C SER A 409 8.54 -7.52 30.01
N SER A 410 7.21 -7.48 29.91
CA SER A 410 6.41 -8.65 29.50
C SER A 410 6.80 -9.14 28.10
N MET A 411 7.03 -8.22 27.15
CA MET A 411 7.48 -8.57 25.79
C MET A 411 8.91 -9.15 25.79
N ILE A 412 9.81 -8.60 26.60
CA ILE A 412 11.18 -9.08 26.76
C ILE A 412 11.20 -10.47 27.41
N ASP A 413 10.39 -10.68 28.44
CA ASP A 413 10.28 -11.96 29.14
C ASP A 413 9.76 -13.06 28.21
N CYS A 414 8.79 -12.74 27.35
CA CYS A 414 8.37 -13.61 26.26
C CYS A 414 9.55 -13.96 25.33
N LEU A 415 10.27 -12.95 24.82
CA LEU A 415 11.38 -13.13 23.88
C LEU A 415 12.62 -13.81 24.48
N ARG A 416 12.81 -13.75 25.80
CA ARG A 416 13.85 -14.48 26.54
C ARG A 416 13.38 -15.84 27.06
N GLY A 417 12.08 -16.12 26.95
CA GLY A 417 11.44 -17.31 27.47
C GLY A 417 11.59 -18.55 26.58
N SER A 418 10.75 -19.55 26.86
CA SER A 418 10.77 -20.84 26.14
C SER A 418 10.21 -20.76 24.71
N GLN A 419 9.41 -19.73 24.41
CA GLN A 419 8.82 -19.48 23.10
C GLN A 419 9.20 -18.07 22.65
N PRO A 420 10.42 -17.86 22.15
CA PRO A 420 10.94 -16.52 21.84
C PRO A 420 10.38 -16.01 20.49
N GLN A 421 9.07 -15.94 20.41
CA GLN A 421 8.34 -15.46 19.25
C GLN A 421 7.05 -14.74 19.66
N LEU A 422 6.92 -13.47 19.24
CA LEU A 422 5.74 -12.67 19.53
C LEU A 422 5.17 -11.98 18.30
N ILE A 423 3.89 -11.61 18.38
CA ILE A 423 3.19 -10.77 17.40
C ILE A 423 2.76 -9.49 18.09
N LEU A 424 3.21 -8.34 17.56
CA LEU A 424 2.65 -7.03 17.87
C LEU A 424 1.46 -6.78 16.96
N ALA A 425 0.25 -6.86 17.50
CA ALA A 425 -0.99 -6.69 16.75
C ALA A 425 -1.67 -5.37 17.13
N GLY A 426 -2.28 -4.68 16.17
CA GLY A 426 -3.11 -3.53 16.50
C GLY A 426 -3.50 -2.68 15.31
N PRO A 427 -4.33 -1.65 15.52
CA PRO A 427 -4.74 -0.71 14.48
C PRO A 427 -3.55 0.05 13.87
N PRO A 428 -3.68 0.63 12.68
CA PRO A 428 -2.57 1.37 12.08
C PRO A 428 -2.23 2.62 12.92
N GLY A 429 -0.95 2.96 12.93
CA GLY A 429 -0.43 4.11 13.66
C GLY A 429 -0.18 3.88 15.16
N THR A 430 -0.19 2.64 15.65
CA THR A 430 0.15 2.29 17.05
C THR A 430 1.62 1.91 17.24
N SER A 431 2.50 2.40 16.35
CA SER A 431 3.97 2.27 16.46
C SER A 431 4.54 0.84 16.47
N LYS A 432 3.77 -0.18 16.07
CA LYS A 432 4.18 -1.61 16.11
C LYS A 432 5.56 -1.90 15.50
N THR A 433 5.79 -1.46 14.25
CA THR A 433 7.07 -1.66 13.55
C THR A 433 8.23 -0.94 14.24
N TRP A 434 7.97 0.24 14.82
CA TRP A 434 8.97 0.97 15.61
C TRP A 434 9.32 0.21 16.90
N VAL A 435 8.31 -0.24 17.65
CA VAL A 435 8.49 -1.03 18.88
C VAL A 435 9.25 -2.33 18.58
N ALA A 436 8.90 -3.05 17.50
CA ALA A 436 9.62 -4.25 17.07
C ALA A 436 11.12 -3.99 16.82
N GLN A 437 11.45 -2.90 16.13
CA GLN A 437 12.84 -2.52 15.84
C GLN A 437 13.61 -2.10 17.11
N LYS A 438 12.97 -1.40 18.05
CA LYS A 438 13.60 -1.00 19.31
C LYS A 438 13.79 -2.16 20.26
N LEU A 439 12.82 -3.08 20.35
CA LEU A 439 12.99 -4.35 21.06
C LEU A 439 14.15 -5.17 20.48
N ALA A 440 14.22 -5.29 19.14
CA ALA A 440 15.33 -6.01 18.51
C ALA A 440 16.68 -5.35 18.80
N THR A 441 16.77 -4.02 18.68
CA THR A 441 17.98 -3.25 19.02
C THR A 441 18.39 -3.46 20.48
N TYR A 442 17.44 -3.41 21.42
CA TYR A 442 17.68 -3.65 22.84
C TYR A 442 18.21 -5.06 23.09
N LEU A 443 17.54 -6.08 22.53
CA LEU A 443 17.89 -7.49 22.72
C LEU A 443 19.26 -7.81 22.14
N THR A 444 19.56 -7.33 20.93
CA THR A 444 20.83 -7.62 20.26
C THR A 444 21.93 -6.62 20.60
N ARG A 445 21.71 -5.69 21.53
CA ARG A 445 22.64 -4.61 21.88
C ARG A 445 23.15 -3.83 20.66
N ALA A 446 22.24 -3.54 19.73
CA ALA A 446 22.52 -2.89 18.44
C ALA A 446 23.62 -3.57 17.58
N ARG A 447 23.95 -4.84 17.86
CA ARG A 447 24.99 -5.58 17.13
C ARG A 447 24.65 -5.68 15.65
N LYS A 448 25.56 -5.19 14.80
CA LYS A 448 25.39 -5.18 13.34
C LYS A 448 25.16 -6.60 12.82
N GLY A 449 24.19 -6.73 11.91
CA GLY A 449 23.84 -8.02 11.30
C GLY A 449 23.10 -8.99 12.21
N ALA A 450 22.80 -8.64 13.47
CA ALA A 450 22.03 -9.50 14.39
C ALA A 450 20.51 -9.45 14.15
N VAL A 451 20.04 -8.45 13.41
CA VAL A 451 18.61 -8.25 13.07
C VAL A 451 18.40 -8.44 11.56
N ARG A 452 17.33 -9.11 11.16
CA ARG A 452 16.81 -9.15 9.79
C ARG A 452 15.38 -8.64 9.79
N LEU A 453 15.11 -7.55 9.07
CA LEU A 453 13.76 -7.03 8.86
C LEU A 453 13.25 -7.48 7.49
N VAL A 454 12.10 -8.15 7.47
CA VAL A 454 11.44 -8.62 6.26
C VAL A 454 10.01 -8.10 6.27
N GLN A 455 9.61 -7.39 5.22
CA GLN A 455 8.22 -6.98 5.03
C GLN A 455 7.50 -8.02 4.17
N PHE A 456 6.40 -8.57 4.70
CA PHE A 456 5.62 -9.59 4.01
C PHE A 456 4.63 -8.94 3.05
N HIS A 457 4.42 -9.61 1.91
CA HIS A 457 3.49 -9.21 0.86
C HIS A 457 2.88 -10.48 0.24
N PRO A 458 1.77 -10.38 -0.51
CA PRO A 458 1.05 -11.57 -0.97
C PRO A 458 1.88 -12.57 -1.78
N SER A 459 2.89 -12.07 -2.51
CA SER A 459 3.83 -12.88 -3.31
C SER A 459 5.06 -13.38 -2.54
N TYR A 460 5.16 -13.16 -1.22
CA TYR A 460 6.28 -13.66 -0.43
C TYR A 460 6.12 -15.17 -0.21
N THR A 461 7.18 -15.95 -0.43
CA THR A 461 7.10 -17.42 -0.51
C THR A 461 8.09 -18.13 0.41
N TYR A 462 7.87 -19.44 0.60
CA TYR A 462 8.77 -20.34 1.32
C TYR A 462 10.21 -20.27 0.78
N GLU A 463 10.34 -20.19 -0.55
CA GLU A 463 11.64 -20.14 -1.24
C GLU A 463 12.49 -18.92 -0.88
N ALA A 464 11.85 -17.80 -0.55
CA ALA A 464 12.54 -16.59 -0.13
C ALA A 464 12.85 -16.60 1.39
N PHE A 465 12.01 -17.27 2.18
CA PHE A 465 12.09 -17.22 3.63
C PHE A 465 12.98 -18.32 4.23
N ILE A 466 12.84 -19.55 3.74
CA ILE A 466 13.56 -20.73 4.23
C ILE A 466 14.61 -21.16 3.21
N GLU A 467 14.20 -21.69 2.05
CA GLU A 467 15.10 -22.13 0.98
C GLU A 467 14.36 -22.41 -0.33
N GLY A 468 15.02 -22.20 -1.47
CA GLY A 468 14.43 -22.48 -2.78
C GLY A 468 15.45 -22.73 -3.88
N LEU A 469 15.01 -23.38 -4.95
CA LEU A 469 15.83 -23.58 -6.14
C LEU A 469 15.88 -22.29 -6.97
N ARG A 470 17.09 -21.88 -7.37
CA ARG A 470 17.29 -20.77 -8.32
C ARG A 470 18.05 -21.26 -9.54
N PRO A 471 17.61 -20.89 -10.76
CA PRO A 471 18.36 -21.19 -11.97
C PRO A 471 19.65 -20.39 -11.97
N VAL A 472 20.76 -21.05 -12.28
CA VAL A 472 22.08 -20.47 -12.46
C VAL A 472 22.62 -20.92 -13.82
N ALA A 473 23.42 -20.04 -14.44
CA ALA A 473 24.06 -20.36 -15.72
C ALA A 473 25.22 -21.33 -15.46
N GLY A 474 25.08 -22.56 -15.94
CA GLY A 474 26.11 -23.59 -15.87
C GLY A 474 26.87 -23.75 -17.20
N PRO A 475 28.02 -24.46 -17.20
CA PRO A 475 28.83 -24.67 -18.40
C PRO A 475 28.13 -25.39 -19.56
N SER A 476 27.02 -26.08 -19.29
CA SER A 476 26.26 -26.92 -20.24
C SER A 476 24.78 -26.55 -20.34
N GLY A 477 24.33 -25.44 -19.74
CA GLY A 477 22.92 -25.03 -19.73
C GLY A 477 22.50 -24.39 -18.41
N VAL A 478 21.20 -24.47 -18.08
CA VAL A 478 20.67 -24.00 -16.79
C VAL A 478 20.84 -25.10 -15.74
N SER A 479 21.57 -24.82 -14.66
CA SER A 479 21.58 -25.64 -13.44
C SER A 479 20.72 -25.00 -12.36
N PHE A 480 20.31 -25.77 -11.34
CA PHE A 480 19.51 -25.26 -10.23
C PHE A 480 20.28 -25.42 -8.93
N ASP A 481 20.53 -24.29 -8.26
CA ASP A 481 21.18 -24.27 -6.97
C ASP A 481 20.14 -24.01 -5.87
N VAL A 482 20.30 -24.72 -4.75
CA VAL A 482 19.53 -24.44 -3.53
C VAL A 482 20.07 -23.15 -2.92
N LYS A 483 19.26 -22.08 -2.93
CA LYS A 483 19.58 -20.83 -2.24
C LYS A 483 18.90 -20.79 -0.89
N ALA A 484 19.69 -20.45 0.13
CA ALA A 484 19.22 -20.16 1.48
C ALA A 484 18.34 -18.90 1.47
N GLY A 485 17.16 -18.99 2.06
CA GLY A 485 16.30 -17.86 2.40
C GLY A 485 16.74 -17.16 3.69
N VAL A 486 15.99 -16.14 4.11
CA VAL A 486 16.36 -15.26 5.24
C VAL A 486 16.70 -16.02 6.52
N VAL A 487 15.93 -17.06 6.87
CA VAL A 487 16.15 -17.86 8.08
C VAL A 487 17.47 -18.63 7.99
N LEU A 488 17.74 -19.30 6.87
CA LEU A 488 18.98 -20.06 6.73
C LEU A 488 20.21 -19.14 6.58
N GLN A 489 20.05 -17.97 5.98
CA GLN A 489 21.10 -16.96 5.89
C GLN A 489 21.52 -16.47 7.28
N ILE A 490 20.57 -16.05 8.14
CA ILE A 490 20.92 -15.57 9.48
C ILE A 490 21.57 -16.69 10.32
N VAL A 491 21.11 -17.93 10.20
CA VAL A 491 21.70 -19.09 10.89
C VAL A 491 23.12 -19.39 10.39
N SER A 492 23.37 -19.24 9.09
CA SER A 492 24.72 -19.32 8.53
C SER A 492 25.63 -18.23 9.11
N ASP A 493 25.15 -17.00 9.23
CA ASP A 493 25.91 -15.88 9.80
C ASP A 493 26.20 -16.09 11.29
N MET A 494 25.23 -16.61 12.05
CA MET A 494 25.42 -17.04 13.44
C MET A 494 26.53 -18.08 13.56
N ARG A 495 26.54 -19.08 12.67
CA ARG A 495 27.57 -20.13 12.66
C ARG A 495 28.94 -19.57 12.33
N LYS A 496 29.06 -18.73 11.30
CA LYS A 496 30.33 -18.08 10.91
C LYS A 496 30.90 -17.23 12.05
N ALA A 497 30.04 -16.55 12.80
CA ALA A 497 30.43 -15.72 13.93
C ALA A 497 30.63 -16.49 15.24
N GLY A 498 30.34 -17.79 15.29
CA GLY A 498 30.47 -18.61 16.50
C GLY A 498 29.36 -18.41 17.54
N HIS A 499 28.26 -17.76 17.19
CA HIS A 499 27.17 -17.40 18.09
C HIS A 499 26.01 -18.42 18.11
N LEU A 500 26.17 -19.59 17.49
CA LEU A 500 25.06 -20.54 17.35
C LEU A 500 24.65 -21.13 18.71
N ASN A 501 23.40 -20.90 19.12
CA ASN A 501 22.86 -21.29 20.44
C ASN A 501 23.54 -20.59 21.63
N ASP A 502 24.19 -19.45 21.40
CA ASP A 502 24.81 -18.64 22.44
C ASP A 502 23.78 -17.65 23.04
N PRO A 503 23.40 -17.79 24.32
CA PRO A 503 22.41 -16.92 24.97
C PRO A 503 22.87 -15.45 25.08
N ASP A 504 24.18 -15.19 25.07
CA ASP A 504 24.72 -13.83 25.18
C ASP A 504 24.71 -13.09 23.83
N HIS A 505 24.47 -13.82 22.74
CA HIS A 505 24.45 -13.28 21.38
C HIS A 505 23.09 -13.56 20.70
N PRO A 506 21.99 -12.92 21.13
CA PRO A 506 20.69 -13.11 20.51
C PRO A 506 20.65 -12.54 19.09
N TYR A 507 19.81 -13.14 18.26
CA TYR A 507 19.49 -12.72 16.89
C TYR A 507 17.98 -12.59 16.74
N VAL A 508 17.52 -11.65 15.92
CA VAL A 508 16.09 -11.36 15.75
C VAL A 508 15.71 -11.29 14.27
N ILE A 509 14.64 -11.99 13.88
CA ILE A 509 13.96 -11.77 12.61
C ILE A 509 12.66 -11.00 12.89
N ILE A 510 12.54 -9.82 12.28
CA ILE A 510 11.31 -9.03 12.29
C ILE A 510 10.52 -9.32 11.01
N MET A 511 9.29 -9.80 11.16
CA MET A 511 8.33 -10.07 10.07
C MET A 511 7.26 -8.98 10.07
N ASP A 512 7.49 -7.92 9.31
CA ASP A 512 6.61 -6.75 9.24
C ASP A 512 5.43 -7.03 8.30
N GLU A 513 4.24 -6.55 8.66
CA GLU A 513 2.98 -6.79 7.91
C GLU A 513 2.72 -8.29 7.67
N ALA A 514 2.92 -9.10 8.71
CA ALA A 514 2.85 -10.56 8.63
C ALA A 514 1.50 -11.07 8.09
N ASN A 515 0.40 -10.34 8.29
CA ASN A 515 -0.90 -10.67 7.72
C ASN A 515 -0.93 -10.61 6.18
N ARG A 516 -0.05 -9.86 5.51
CA ARG A 516 -0.11 -9.68 4.05
C ARG A 516 0.40 -10.87 3.25
N ALA A 517 0.96 -11.90 3.89
CA ALA A 517 1.34 -13.16 3.25
C ALA A 517 0.63 -14.35 3.91
N ASN A 518 0.58 -15.48 3.20
CA ASN A 518 0.12 -16.74 3.78
C ASN A 518 1.22 -17.31 4.71
N LEU A 519 1.20 -16.91 5.99
CA LEU A 519 2.22 -17.28 6.97
C LEU A 519 2.44 -18.79 7.08
N PRO A 520 1.40 -19.65 7.16
CA PRO A 520 1.62 -21.09 7.19
C PRO A 520 2.41 -21.61 6.00
N ARG A 521 2.11 -21.11 4.79
CA ARG A 521 2.83 -21.51 3.57
C ARG A 521 4.25 -20.97 3.53
N VAL A 522 4.48 -19.74 3.97
CA VAL A 522 5.82 -19.12 3.98
C VAL A 522 6.74 -19.78 5.00
N MET A 523 6.22 -20.10 6.19
CA MET A 523 7.01 -20.68 7.27
C MET A 523 7.24 -22.19 7.07
N GLY A 524 6.31 -22.90 6.45
CA GLY A 524 6.44 -24.34 6.18
C GLY A 524 6.75 -25.13 7.46
N GLU A 525 7.83 -25.89 7.42
CA GLU A 525 8.27 -26.74 8.53
C GLU A 525 8.78 -25.95 9.73
N LEU A 526 9.14 -24.66 9.56
CA LEU A 526 9.54 -23.80 10.67
C LEU A 526 8.44 -23.68 11.73
N LEU A 527 7.15 -23.79 11.35
CA LEU A 527 6.05 -23.82 12.31
C LEU A 527 6.22 -24.95 13.34
N TYR A 528 6.70 -26.12 12.92
CA TYR A 528 6.98 -27.21 13.85
C TYR A 528 8.11 -26.83 14.80
N LEU A 529 9.20 -26.28 14.27
CA LEU A 529 10.39 -25.92 15.04
C LEU A 529 10.17 -24.74 16.00
N LEU A 530 9.19 -23.87 15.79
CA LEU A 530 8.82 -22.84 16.77
C LEU A 530 8.32 -23.43 18.09
N GLU A 531 7.74 -24.63 18.04
CA GLU A 531 7.20 -25.34 19.21
C GLU A 531 8.22 -26.36 19.76
N TYR A 532 8.94 -27.05 18.89
CA TYR A 532 9.91 -28.10 19.23
C TYR A 532 11.34 -27.70 18.86
N ARG A 533 11.82 -26.59 19.44
CA ARG A 533 13.13 -25.97 19.11
C ARG A 533 14.34 -26.86 19.38
N ASP A 534 14.20 -27.86 20.24
CA ASP A 534 15.26 -28.81 20.58
C ASP A 534 15.41 -29.95 19.54
N GLN A 535 14.47 -30.08 18.61
CA GLN A 535 14.47 -31.12 17.58
C GLN A 535 15.09 -30.66 16.26
N ALA A 536 15.55 -31.63 15.45
CA ALA A 536 15.98 -31.41 14.08
C ALA A 536 14.98 -32.05 13.11
N ILE A 537 14.72 -31.38 12.00
CA ILE A 537 13.84 -31.85 10.92
C ILE A 537 14.60 -31.86 9.60
N SER A 538 14.08 -32.54 8.58
CA SER A 538 14.54 -32.35 7.21
C SER A 538 13.71 -31.25 6.55
N LEU A 539 14.37 -30.28 5.91
CA LEU A 539 13.69 -29.28 5.08
C LEU A 539 13.39 -29.89 3.70
N GLN A 540 12.65 -29.16 2.87
CA GLN A 540 12.24 -29.63 1.54
C GLN A 540 13.41 -29.91 0.60
N LEU A 541 14.47 -29.10 0.67
CA LEU A 541 15.64 -29.17 -0.21
C LEU A 541 16.92 -29.49 0.57
N SER A 542 17.07 -28.94 1.78
CA SER A 542 18.22 -29.21 2.65
C SER A 542 17.93 -30.31 3.67
N LYS A 543 18.93 -31.16 3.91
CA LYS A 543 18.86 -32.19 4.96
C LYS A 543 19.28 -31.62 6.30
N GLU A 544 18.51 -31.95 7.34
CA GLU A 544 18.80 -31.70 8.76
C GLU A 544 18.96 -30.21 9.15
N PHE A 545 17.88 -29.61 9.63
CA PHE A 545 17.83 -28.26 10.18
C PHE A 545 17.24 -28.27 11.59
N LYS A 546 17.90 -27.53 12.50
CA LYS A 546 17.44 -27.25 13.86
C LYS A 546 17.45 -25.74 14.06
N LEU A 547 16.36 -25.21 14.60
CA LEU A 547 16.23 -23.79 14.87
C LEU A 547 17.11 -23.39 16.07
N PRO A 548 18.01 -22.40 15.94
CA PRO A 548 18.86 -22.01 17.07
C PRO A 548 18.05 -21.46 18.25
N SER A 549 18.48 -21.77 19.47
CA SER A 549 17.80 -21.34 20.70
C SER A 549 17.83 -19.82 20.89
N ASN A 550 18.87 -19.15 20.39
CA ASN A 550 19.06 -17.71 20.49
C ASN A 550 18.54 -16.93 19.27
N LEU A 551 17.75 -17.56 18.39
CA LEU A 551 17.05 -16.88 17.28
C LEU A 551 15.59 -16.59 17.64
N MET A 552 15.24 -15.31 17.69
CA MET A 552 13.93 -14.81 18.11
C MET A 552 13.13 -14.28 16.91
N PHE A 553 11.81 -14.28 17.02
CA PHE A 553 10.91 -13.77 15.97
C PHE A 553 9.97 -12.69 16.51
N ILE A 554 9.90 -11.56 15.82
CA ILE A 554 8.94 -10.49 16.13
C ILE A 554 8.11 -10.22 14.89
N ALA A 555 6.81 -10.53 14.92
CA ALA A 555 5.91 -10.18 13.83
C ALA A 555 5.13 -8.90 14.15
N THR A 556 4.78 -8.13 13.12
CA THR A 556 3.82 -7.02 13.27
C THR A 556 2.58 -7.31 12.42
N MET A 557 1.41 -6.90 12.92
CA MET A 557 0.16 -7.15 12.24
C MET A 557 -0.82 -5.99 12.39
N ASN A 558 -1.35 -5.51 11.27
CA ASN A 558 -2.46 -4.56 11.27
C ASN A 558 -3.78 -5.31 11.48
N THR A 559 -4.57 -4.91 12.47
CA THR A 559 -5.87 -5.55 12.75
C THR A 559 -7.03 -4.97 11.94
N ALA A 560 -6.84 -3.79 11.32
CA ALA A 560 -7.85 -3.12 10.50
C ALA A 560 -8.02 -3.75 9.11
N ASP A 561 -7.01 -4.48 8.62
CA ASP A 561 -7.02 -5.08 7.27
C ASP A 561 -8.08 -6.20 7.20
N ARG A 562 -9.26 -5.90 6.63
CA ARG A 562 -10.40 -6.82 6.49
C ARG A 562 -10.10 -8.06 5.65
N SER A 563 -9.13 -7.98 4.72
CA SER A 563 -8.71 -9.09 3.86
C SER A 563 -8.01 -10.23 4.60
N ILE A 564 -7.57 -10.01 5.85
CA ILE A 564 -6.78 -10.98 6.61
C ILE A 564 -7.21 -10.98 8.11
N ARG A 565 -8.52 -11.06 8.39
CA ARG A 565 -9.05 -10.91 9.76
C ARG A 565 -8.88 -12.12 10.68
N SER A 566 -8.25 -13.20 10.23
CA SER A 566 -7.90 -14.33 11.09
C SER A 566 -6.42 -14.64 11.00
N ILE A 567 -5.68 -14.43 12.09
CA ILE A 567 -4.44 -15.16 12.33
C ILE A 567 -4.80 -16.65 12.24
N ASP A 568 -4.11 -17.37 11.37
CA ASP A 568 -4.25 -18.81 11.25
C ASP A 568 -4.10 -19.48 12.64
N ALA A 569 -4.95 -20.46 12.96
CA ALA A 569 -4.94 -21.11 14.27
C ALA A 569 -3.56 -21.69 14.63
N ALA A 570 -2.76 -22.11 13.64
CA ALA A 570 -1.40 -22.58 13.84
C ALA A 570 -0.47 -21.48 14.34
N MET A 571 -0.61 -20.26 13.82
CA MET A 571 0.17 -19.09 14.25
C MET A 571 -0.24 -18.65 15.65
N ARG A 572 -1.55 -18.61 15.93
CA ARG A 572 -2.07 -18.22 17.25
C ARG A 572 -1.62 -19.14 18.39
N ARG A 573 -1.34 -20.41 18.08
CA ARG A 573 -0.82 -21.38 19.07
C ARG A 573 0.67 -21.18 19.38
N ARG A 574 1.43 -20.61 18.44
CA ARG A 574 2.91 -20.62 18.46
C ARG A 574 3.53 -19.27 18.80
N PHE A 575 2.77 -18.20 18.64
CA PHE A 575 3.18 -16.84 18.94
C PHE A 575 2.34 -16.29 20.09
N GLU A 576 3.00 -15.62 21.02
CA GLU A 576 2.30 -14.77 22.00
C GLU A 576 1.90 -13.45 21.33
N ILE A 577 0.65 -13.03 21.53
CA ILE A 577 0.10 -11.83 20.89
C ILE A 577 0.05 -10.70 21.91
N PHE A 578 0.75 -9.62 21.61
CA PHE A 578 0.69 -8.36 22.35
C PHE A 578 -0.12 -7.35 21.53
N GLU A 579 -1.26 -6.93 22.05
CA GLU A 579 -2.10 -5.92 21.40
C GLU A 579 -1.58 -4.51 21.73
N LEU A 580 -1.13 -3.79 20.71
CA LEU A 580 -0.78 -2.36 20.77
C LEU A 580 -1.97 -1.54 20.28
N ALA A 581 -2.82 -1.15 21.22
CA ALA A 581 -3.95 -0.25 20.99
C ALA A 581 -3.47 1.21 20.87
N PRO A 582 -4.30 2.12 20.32
CA PRO A 582 -4.04 3.55 20.44
C PRO A 582 -3.97 3.96 21.90
N ASP A 583 -2.82 4.51 22.27
CA ASP A 583 -2.54 4.94 23.63
C ASP A 583 -2.38 6.47 23.69
N ALA A 584 -3.24 7.11 24.49
CA ALA A 584 -3.24 8.53 24.76
C ALA A 584 -2.05 8.96 25.63
N ASP A 585 -1.63 8.13 26.58
CA ASP A 585 -0.51 8.39 27.48
C ASP A 585 0.81 8.43 26.70
N VAL A 586 0.96 7.56 25.70
CA VAL A 586 2.11 7.60 24.77
C VAL A 586 2.17 8.93 24.02
N LEU A 587 1.03 9.42 23.54
CA LEU A 587 0.95 10.70 22.84
C LEU A 587 1.24 11.87 23.78
N GLU A 588 0.73 11.81 25.01
CA GLU A 588 0.99 12.80 26.04
C GLU A 588 2.47 12.85 26.41
N ARG A 589 3.10 11.69 26.68
CA ARG A 589 4.54 11.58 26.94
C ARG A 589 5.38 12.15 25.79
N TYR A 590 4.98 11.92 24.55
CA TYR A 590 5.67 12.45 23.35
C TYR A 590 5.70 13.99 23.32
N PHE A 591 4.57 14.63 23.61
CA PHE A 591 4.47 16.08 23.62
C PHE A 591 5.15 16.68 24.87
N ASN A 592 4.98 16.06 26.04
CA ASN A 592 5.63 16.47 27.28
C ASN A 592 7.16 16.41 27.16
N SER A 593 7.72 15.37 26.53
CA SER A 593 9.16 15.25 26.32
C SER A 593 9.74 16.34 25.39
N ARG A 594 8.87 17.09 24.69
CA ARG A 594 9.23 18.17 23.76
C ARG A 594 8.73 19.55 24.22
N ALA A 595 8.13 19.64 25.41
CA ALA A 595 7.51 20.85 25.93
C ALA A 595 6.45 21.46 24.97
N LEU A 596 5.65 20.59 24.33
CA LEU A 596 4.59 20.98 23.41
C LEU A 596 3.21 20.83 24.07
N PRO A 597 2.21 21.67 23.73
CA PRO A 597 0.85 21.51 24.24
C PRO A 597 0.22 20.23 23.68
N SER A 598 -0.34 19.40 24.57
CA SER A 598 -0.86 18.06 24.25
C SER A 598 -2.37 17.93 24.43
N GLU A 599 -2.96 18.65 25.38
CA GLU A 599 -4.31 18.43 25.92
C GLU A 599 -5.38 18.30 24.83
N ALA A 600 -5.55 19.32 23.99
CA ALA A 600 -6.54 19.31 22.93
C ALA A 600 -6.32 18.19 21.90
N VAL A 601 -5.08 17.88 21.55
CA VAL A 601 -4.76 16.84 20.56
C VAL A 601 -5.09 15.45 21.11
N VAL A 602 -4.69 15.19 22.35
CA VAL A 602 -4.92 13.93 23.08
C VAL A 602 -6.41 13.70 23.31
N GLU A 603 -7.15 14.74 23.72
CA GLU A 603 -8.59 14.64 23.94
C GLU A 603 -9.33 14.35 22.62
N GLY A 604 -9.00 15.07 21.53
CA GLY A 604 -9.65 14.83 20.25
C GLY A 604 -9.31 13.46 19.62
N LEU A 605 -8.11 12.91 19.86
CA LEU A 605 -7.78 11.52 19.51
C LEU A 605 -8.67 10.54 20.28
N SER A 606 -8.87 10.77 21.58
CA SER A 606 -9.74 9.93 22.42
C SER A 606 -11.18 9.96 21.92
N ARG A 607 -11.73 11.16 21.65
CA ARG A 607 -13.07 11.34 21.07
C ARG A 607 -13.22 10.64 19.72
N LEU A 608 -12.22 10.74 18.85
CA LEU A 608 -12.20 10.06 17.56
C LEU A 608 -12.26 8.54 17.74
N ASN A 609 -11.41 7.98 18.60
CA ASN A 609 -11.36 6.54 18.81
C ASN A 609 -12.60 6.00 19.53
N ASP A 610 -13.20 6.76 20.44
CA ASP A 610 -14.49 6.43 21.07
C ASP A 610 -15.62 6.39 20.04
N HIS A 611 -15.60 7.29 19.06
CA HIS A 611 -16.55 7.29 17.97
C HIS A 611 -16.33 6.08 17.03
N LEU A 612 -15.10 5.86 16.55
CA LEU A 612 -14.78 4.73 15.67
C LEU A 612 -15.04 3.36 16.32
N THR A 613 -14.81 3.24 17.63
CA THR A 613 -15.09 2.00 18.37
C THR A 613 -16.59 1.70 18.47
N ARG A 614 -17.42 2.74 18.64
CA ARG A 614 -18.88 2.61 18.73
C ARG A 614 -19.51 2.26 17.38
N ASP A 615 -19.02 2.88 16.31
CA ASP A 615 -19.60 2.74 14.98
C ASP A 615 -19.08 1.51 14.23
N LEU A 616 -17.79 1.17 14.44
CA LEU A 616 -17.15 0.04 13.80
C LEU A 616 -16.74 -1.00 14.86
N ASP A 617 -15.50 -0.96 15.32
CA ASP A 617 -14.97 -1.78 16.42
C ASP A 617 -13.56 -1.28 16.83
N ARG A 618 -13.01 -1.90 17.88
CA ARG A 618 -11.67 -1.60 18.41
C ARG A 618 -10.51 -1.80 17.41
N HIS A 619 -10.73 -2.47 16.29
CA HIS A 619 -9.67 -2.74 15.30
C HIS A 619 -9.55 -1.64 14.26
N HIS A 620 -10.57 -0.76 14.13
CA HIS A 620 -10.61 0.37 13.21
C HIS A 620 -10.36 1.72 13.90
N THR A 621 -9.78 1.73 15.10
CA THR A 621 -9.34 2.96 15.74
C THR A 621 -8.04 3.50 15.10
N ILE A 622 -7.70 4.76 15.38
CA ILE A 622 -6.52 5.46 14.87
C ILE A 622 -5.45 5.54 15.94
N GLY A 623 -4.22 5.12 15.62
CA GLY A 623 -3.11 5.18 16.56
C GLY A 623 -2.47 6.57 16.74
N HIS A 624 -1.79 6.76 17.87
CA HIS A 624 -1.15 8.03 18.25
C HIS A 624 -0.07 8.51 17.27
N SER A 625 0.57 7.63 16.49
CA SER A 625 1.71 8.01 15.64
C SER A 625 1.32 8.95 14.49
N PHE A 626 0.04 9.05 14.15
CA PHE A 626 -0.44 10.08 13.20
C PHE A 626 -0.26 11.51 13.74
N PHE A 627 -0.26 11.65 15.08
CA PHE A 627 -0.22 12.90 15.82
C PHE A 627 1.15 13.21 16.46
N MET A 628 2.06 12.24 16.49
CA MET A 628 3.42 12.43 17.02
C MET A 628 4.27 13.31 16.08
N ARG A 629 4.13 14.64 16.20
CA ARG A 629 4.88 15.64 15.41
C ARG A 629 5.36 16.78 16.29
N ASN A 630 6.47 17.41 15.88
CA ASN A 630 7.02 18.58 16.57
C ASN A 630 6.17 19.86 16.39
N ASP A 631 5.19 19.84 15.49
CA ASP A 631 4.18 20.89 15.32
C ASP A 631 2.82 20.21 15.12
N MET A 632 1.88 20.54 16.01
CA MET A 632 0.47 20.17 15.89
C MET A 632 -0.43 21.40 16.06
N SER A 633 -0.09 22.48 15.37
CA SER A 633 -0.96 23.65 15.21
C SER A 633 -2.29 23.30 14.52
N PRO A 634 -3.34 24.13 14.65
CA PRO A 634 -4.60 23.93 13.95
C PRO A 634 -4.48 23.68 12.46
N LYS A 635 -3.54 24.39 11.80
CA LYS A 635 -3.24 24.16 10.39
C LYS A 635 -2.71 22.75 10.14
N VAL A 636 -1.70 22.29 10.89
CA VAL A 636 -1.10 20.96 10.70
C VAL A 636 -2.10 19.86 11.02
N LEU A 637 -2.89 20.01 12.09
CA LEU A 637 -3.94 19.06 12.44
C LEU A 637 -4.97 18.92 11.30
N ARG A 638 -5.44 20.05 10.74
CA ARG A 638 -6.34 20.04 9.57
C ARG A 638 -5.73 19.34 8.36
N GLU A 639 -4.42 19.48 8.14
CA GLU A 639 -3.72 18.77 7.07
C GLU A 639 -3.59 17.27 7.34
N VAL A 640 -3.28 16.87 8.59
CA VAL A 640 -3.23 15.46 9.01
C VAL A 640 -4.59 14.81 8.86
N TRP A 641 -5.65 15.51 9.30
CA TRP A 641 -7.02 15.08 9.11
C TRP A 641 -7.33 14.87 7.63
N LYS A 642 -7.21 15.92 6.82
CA LYS A 642 -7.63 15.90 5.41
C LYS A 642 -6.83 14.92 4.54
N ARG A 643 -5.54 14.75 4.80
CA ARG A 643 -4.63 14.00 3.91
C ARG A 643 -4.34 12.58 4.38
N LYS A 644 -4.53 12.27 5.67
CA LYS A 644 -4.19 10.95 6.24
C LYS A 644 -5.37 10.30 6.94
N LEU A 645 -5.97 10.98 7.92
CA LEU A 645 -7.01 10.36 8.76
C LEU A 645 -8.31 10.19 8.01
N LEU A 646 -8.81 11.24 7.37
CA LEU A 646 -10.08 11.20 6.66
C LEU A 646 -10.06 10.14 5.54
N PRO A 647 -9.05 10.06 4.64
CA PRO A 647 -8.99 8.99 3.64
C PRO A 647 -8.95 7.58 4.24
N LEU A 648 -8.24 7.39 5.36
CA LEU A 648 -8.17 6.09 6.04
C LEU A 648 -9.50 5.72 6.70
N ILE A 649 -10.15 6.69 7.35
CA ILE A 649 -11.48 6.52 7.94
C ILE A 649 -12.50 6.26 6.82
N GLU A 650 -12.44 7.00 5.71
CA GLU A 650 -13.25 6.74 4.51
C GLU A 650 -13.09 5.30 4.00
N GLU A 651 -11.88 4.74 4.09
CA GLU A 651 -11.61 3.34 3.75
C GLU A 651 -12.20 2.35 4.78
N TYR A 652 -12.22 2.70 6.07
CA TYR A 652 -12.87 1.86 7.10
C TYR A 652 -14.39 1.81 6.93
N TYR A 653 -14.98 2.95 6.58
CA TYR A 653 -16.38 3.09 6.25
C TYR A 653 -16.66 2.81 4.77
N TYR A 654 -15.73 2.19 4.02
CA TYR A 654 -15.89 1.93 2.59
C TYR A 654 -17.19 1.16 2.28
N ASP A 655 -17.56 0.23 3.15
CA ASP A 655 -18.80 -0.56 3.02
C ASP A 655 -20.04 0.15 3.62
N GLN A 656 -19.85 1.24 4.38
CA GLN A 656 -20.88 2.03 5.09
C GLN A 656 -20.59 3.54 5.01
N PRO A 657 -20.58 4.17 3.82
CA PRO A 657 -20.13 5.56 3.66
C PRO A 657 -20.99 6.62 4.38
N ASP A 658 -22.22 6.28 4.77
CA ASP A 658 -23.08 7.11 5.64
C ASP A 658 -22.65 7.15 7.09
N GLY A 659 -21.96 6.09 7.55
CA GLY A 659 -21.53 5.95 8.93
C GLY A 659 -20.46 6.97 9.32
N ILE A 660 -19.81 7.62 8.34
CA ILE A 660 -18.86 8.69 8.61
C ILE A 660 -19.53 9.88 9.30
N GLY A 661 -20.82 10.14 9.04
CA GLY A 661 -21.59 11.20 9.69
C GLY A 661 -20.85 12.56 9.78
N ALA A 662 -21.21 13.39 10.76
CA ALA A 662 -20.66 14.74 10.92
C ALA A 662 -19.18 14.80 11.41
N LEU A 663 -18.41 13.70 11.32
CA LEU A 663 -16.99 13.65 11.71
C LEU A 663 -16.22 14.77 11.02
N SER A 664 -15.91 15.80 11.81
CA SER A 664 -15.21 16.97 11.36
C SER A 664 -14.18 17.36 12.41
N VAL A 665 -13.10 18.01 11.94
CA VAL A 665 -12.06 18.51 12.84
C VAL A 665 -12.67 19.39 13.92
N ASN A 666 -13.67 20.21 13.60
CA ASN A 666 -14.28 21.14 14.54
C ASN A 666 -15.08 20.43 15.65
N GLN A 667 -15.65 19.26 15.38
CA GLN A 667 -16.34 18.47 16.42
C GLN A 667 -15.35 17.73 17.32
N LEU A 668 -14.29 17.18 16.73
CA LEU A 668 -13.30 16.39 17.44
C LEU A 668 -12.31 17.27 18.23
N TRP A 669 -11.92 18.40 17.65
CA TRP A 669 -10.99 19.40 18.18
C TRP A 669 -11.61 20.81 18.11
N PRO A 670 -12.56 21.14 19.02
CA PRO A 670 -13.27 22.43 19.00
C PRO A 670 -12.35 23.63 19.26
N ASP A 671 -11.30 23.47 20.07
CA ASP A 671 -10.32 24.54 20.34
C ASP A 671 -9.45 24.87 19.11
N TYR A 672 -9.59 24.08 18.03
CA TYR A 672 -8.87 24.19 16.78
C TYR A 672 -9.80 24.60 15.62
N ALA A 673 -11.04 25.01 15.93
CA ALA A 673 -12.07 25.34 14.95
C ALA A 673 -11.88 26.70 14.24
N ASP A 674 -10.95 27.54 14.71
CA ASP A 674 -10.65 28.86 14.13
C ASP A 674 -9.51 28.84 13.07
#